data_AF-A0A930K4R6-F1
#
_entry.id   AF-A0A930K4R6-F1
#
_cell.length_a   1.000
_cell.length_b   1.000
_cell.length_c   1.000
_cell.angle_alpha   90.00
_cell.angle_beta   90.00
_cell.angle_gamma   90.00
#
_symmetry.space_group_name_H-M   'P 1'
#
loop_
_entity.id
_entity.type
_entity.pdbx_description
1 polymer ?
#
loop_
_entity_poly.entity_id
_entity_poly.type
_entity_poly.pdbx_seq_one_letter_code
_entity_poly.pdbx_strand_id
1 'polypeptide(L)'
;MAKTVVEMAKTLPGVEKDGIYRVVYVCSNQNIIQQNTRNLGIPQEDIMQMRESRLSMQHLILQERKIQQEARHGTDLPQQLIPLTPSTSFSITGGAGNGAERALIFAIMKEMEEFQGKDTRLSSLLKTMYMGQKSWDDYINYYSGRVKNCGSTYIKEIINLLRANKTFRENKNALVNYVAGNANEMPFWLINKLRIAFAQISLNQLEPDLVIMDEFQRFSGLLNTSSDSEESMIAHEFFTNEHPYILLLSATPYKPFTTLEELNEANCDEQYEDFLKLMRFLFKEDKAGADSFHTVWEDYSNKLSHISSEAFDALIISKQKAEEKMYSVICRTERYSEGLIKTMPLDKMAITDDDILAYCQMQKLLQKAKAVLDRRKNKDENIGINPSYNIPIEYVKSSPYLLSFMQKYQEGKTVEAAFKGNDVPIVKNSRIQRLLLKGGQIYNYKLIEPANAKLSAIEEMLFKNHAERLLWVPASHPYYTIPQNHVFAQNKDFSKVLVFSAWEMVPRMLAVMLSYESERRNVVGAYKDDGITYITKRKVGMNRMQEEGGNLLEYPSVYLADLYDYREYFGQNIDSIINDLQNKIQADINKFGLPILNITSADLLLLLIKRLEGEDLEMRGIPQRAARTLAFMAIASPAVCMLRILKNSEKPENADAYYETTNAKDVAESIVALFNRRENSAAVELSTPKGLKYYEQVLHYCVMGNLQSVLDEYCHMIDEGKHADYIVDKLNATFISATSYQIETTDSYCKEEGKSMPMRRNFAFDYAKVVQDKNIKHNGTLQQAFNSPFRPFVLATTSIGQEGLDFHWYTRKIVHWNLPINPVDMEQREGRINRYKCLAIRRNIAKFFGGKYSWEEMFTEADKQWRILSPSEYSEMVPYWCLPKEIIKEHVNELEYIERLVPLYPMSNDEIRYKHLIDVLSLYRLTMGQPRQEELLQLLEGKVTKEQMKELLFDLSPFNRNKKRI
;
A
#
# COMPACT_ATOMS: atom_id res chain seq x y z
N MET A 1 -2.45 17.97 -9.20
CA MET A 1 -3.89 18.32 -9.35
C MET A 1 -4.50 18.67 -8.00
N ALA A 2 -4.71 17.74 -7.07
CA ALA A 2 -5.38 18.06 -5.79
C ALA A 2 -4.68 19.17 -4.98
N LYS A 3 -3.34 19.14 -4.84
CA LYS A 3 -2.55 20.24 -4.26
C LYS A 3 -2.86 21.60 -4.90
N THR A 4 -2.80 21.67 -6.22
CA THR A 4 -3.08 22.89 -6.99
C THR A 4 -4.51 23.39 -6.75
N VAL A 5 -5.49 22.48 -6.67
CA VAL A 5 -6.88 22.85 -6.36
C VAL A 5 -7.01 23.39 -4.94
N VAL A 6 -6.31 22.78 -3.96
CA VAL A 6 -6.26 23.29 -2.58
C VAL A 6 -5.65 24.70 -2.54
N GLU A 7 -4.56 24.95 -3.28
CA GLU A 7 -3.95 26.27 -3.38
C GLU A 7 -4.87 27.30 -4.06
N MET A 8 -5.52 26.92 -5.17
CA MET A 8 -6.45 27.80 -5.88
C MET A 8 -7.70 28.11 -5.06
N ALA A 9 -8.22 27.13 -4.32
CA ALA A 9 -9.44 27.28 -3.54
C ALA A 9 -9.32 28.36 -2.45
N LYS A 10 -8.10 28.63 -1.95
CA LYS A 10 -7.84 29.75 -1.02
C LYS A 10 -8.21 31.12 -1.60
N THR A 11 -8.17 31.26 -2.92
CA THR A 11 -8.44 32.54 -3.60
C THR A 11 -9.92 32.76 -3.94
N LEU A 12 -10.79 31.79 -3.63
CA LEU A 12 -12.20 31.84 -3.98
C LEU A 12 -13.01 32.73 -3.00
N PRO A 13 -14.08 33.40 -3.47
CA PRO A 13 -14.91 34.24 -2.61
C PRO A 13 -15.57 33.47 -1.46
N GLY A 14 -15.62 34.07 -0.27
CA GLY A 14 -16.34 33.52 0.89
C GLY A 14 -15.60 32.40 1.63
N VAL A 15 -14.33 32.18 1.29
CA VAL A 15 -13.36 31.36 2.01
C VAL A 15 -12.82 32.17 3.20
N GLU A 16 -12.51 31.51 4.33
CA GLU A 16 -11.97 32.11 5.56
C GLU A 16 -12.97 32.95 6.38
N LYS A 17 -14.24 32.53 6.46
CA LYS A 17 -15.28 33.28 7.20
C LYS A 17 -14.91 33.59 8.66
N ASP A 18 -14.08 32.76 9.28
CA ASP A 18 -13.58 32.93 10.64
C ASP A 18 -12.05 33.10 10.74
N GLY A 19 -11.39 33.40 9.61
CA GLY A 19 -9.95 33.67 9.54
C GLY A 19 -9.05 32.43 9.47
N ILE A 20 -9.62 31.24 9.26
CA ILE A 20 -8.86 29.98 9.13
C ILE A 20 -9.31 29.27 7.84
N TYR A 21 -8.37 28.85 6.99
CA TYR A 21 -8.67 28.05 5.81
C TYR A 21 -8.78 26.55 6.15
N ARG A 22 -9.99 26.00 6.07
CA ARG A 22 -10.29 24.61 6.44
C ARG A 22 -10.56 23.73 5.23
N VAL A 23 -9.75 22.69 5.10
CA VAL A 23 -9.93 21.62 4.11
C VAL A 23 -10.36 20.35 4.82
N VAL A 24 -11.43 19.74 4.33
CA VAL A 24 -11.93 18.45 4.84
C VAL A 24 -11.73 17.40 3.76
N TYR A 25 -10.97 16.36 4.06
CA TYR A 25 -10.65 15.29 3.13
C TYR A 25 -11.35 14.00 3.55
N VAL A 26 -12.35 13.60 2.77
CA VAL A 26 -13.18 12.42 3.01
C VAL A 26 -12.71 11.28 2.13
N CYS A 27 -12.41 10.12 2.72
CA CYS A 27 -12.00 8.93 1.97
C CYS A 27 -12.55 7.65 2.62
N SER A 28 -12.75 6.59 1.85
CA SER A 28 -13.32 5.34 2.34
C SER A 28 -12.36 4.54 3.25
N ASN A 29 -11.04 4.76 3.11
CA ASN A 29 -10.00 3.92 3.71
C ASN A 29 -8.89 4.74 4.37
N GLN A 30 -8.61 4.44 5.65
CA GLN A 30 -7.60 5.15 6.45
C GLN A 30 -6.18 5.08 5.88
N ASN A 31 -5.81 3.99 5.21
CA ASN A 31 -4.47 3.87 4.60
C ASN A 31 -4.30 4.85 3.43
N ILE A 32 -5.38 5.08 2.66
CA ILE A 32 -5.39 6.05 1.55
C ILE A 32 -5.26 7.46 2.09
N ILE A 33 -5.95 7.79 3.18
CA ILE A 33 -5.79 9.09 3.84
C ILE A 33 -4.33 9.35 4.19
N GLN A 34 -3.67 8.42 4.88
CA GLN A 34 -2.27 8.58 5.27
C GLN A 34 -1.33 8.76 4.06
N GLN A 35 -1.70 8.18 2.91
CA GLN A 35 -0.96 8.27 1.66
C GLN A 35 -1.19 9.61 0.95
N ASN A 36 -2.44 10.08 0.87
CA ASN A 36 -2.83 11.17 -0.01
C ASN A 36 -2.79 12.56 0.65
N THR A 37 -3.07 12.68 1.95
CA THR A 37 -3.18 14.00 2.62
C THR A 37 -1.89 14.82 2.58
N ARG A 38 -0.73 14.15 2.57
CA ARG A 38 0.58 14.81 2.45
C ARG A 38 0.81 15.45 1.10
N ASN A 39 0.21 14.88 0.05
CA ASN A 39 0.34 15.38 -1.31
C ASN A 39 -0.64 16.54 -1.59
N LEU A 40 -1.37 17.03 -0.58
CA LEU A 40 -2.28 18.17 -0.72
C LEU A 40 -1.60 19.53 -0.47
N GLY A 41 -0.34 19.55 -0.04
CA GLY A 41 0.43 20.79 0.15
C GLY A 41 0.08 21.58 1.42
N ILE A 42 -0.57 20.94 2.40
CA ILE A 42 -0.79 21.51 3.75
C ILE A 42 0.33 21.00 4.67
N PRO A 43 0.99 21.88 5.45
CA PRO A 43 2.06 21.48 6.38
C PRO A 43 1.63 20.38 7.35
N GLN A 44 2.54 19.47 7.71
CA GLN A 44 2.18 18.25 8.44
C GLN A 44 1.64 18.54 9.85
N GLU A 45 2.10 19.61 10.48
CA GLU A 45 1.62 20.16 11.75
C GLU A 45 0.16 20.62 11.68
N ASP A 46 -0.31 21.03 10.50
CA ASP A 46 -1.66 21.52 10.26
C ASP A 46 -2.62 20.38 9.85
N ILE A 47 -2.10 19.17 9.59
CA ILE A 47 -2.89 17.96 9.35
C ILE A 47 -3.34 17.36 10.68
N MET A 48 -4.65 17.12 10.85
CA MET A 48 -5.17 16.49 12.06
C MET A 48 -4.76 15.02 12.17
N GLN A 49 -4.34 14.62 13.38
CA GLN A 49 -3.97 13.23 13.64
C GLN A 49 -5.19 12.30 13.60
N MET A 50 -5.04 11.14 12.96
CA MET A 50 -6.12 10.17 12.74
C MET A 50 -6.72 9.56 14.03
N ARG A 51 -5.98 9.53 15.15
CA ARG A 51 -6.56 9.07 16.43
C ARG A 51 -7.59 10.04 16.96
N GLU A 52 -7.53 11.29 16.52
CA GLU A 52 -8.36 12.41 16.91
C GLU A 52 -9.37 12.78 15.82
N SER A 53 -9.47 12.03 14.71
CA SER A 53 -10.36 12.31 13.57
C SER A 53 -11.79 11.74 13.71
N ARG A 54 -12.18 11.29 14.91
CA ARG A 54 -13.57 10.91 15.16
C ARG A 54 -14.46 12.13 15.21
N LEU A 55 -15.59 12.07 14.51
CA LEU A 55 -16.44 13.24 14.33
C LEU A 55 -16.95 13.80 15.66
N SER A 56 -17.41 12.94 16.57
CA SER A 56 -17.89 13.31 17.90
C SER A 56 -16.85 13.98 18.83
N MET A 57 -15.59 14.04 18.42
CA MET A 57 -14.52 14.70 19.17
C MET A 57 -13.98 15.96 18.50
N GLN A 58 -14.39 16.29 17.26
CA GLN A 58 -13.76 17.38 16.51
C GLN A 58 -13.97 18.74 17.18
N HIS A 59 -15.11 18.95 17.84
CA HIS A 59 -15.38 20.18 18.58
C HIS A 59 -14.27 20.56 19.59
N LEU A 60 -13.61 19.57 20.24
CA LEU A 60 -12.50 19.84 21.15
C LEU A 60 -11.22 20.21 20.39
N ILE A 61 -10.92 19.48 19.32
CA ILE A 61 -9.68 19.66 18.56
C ILE A 61 -9.68 21.00 17.82
N LEU A 62 -10.82 21.37 17.26
CA LEU A 62 -11.02 22.68 16.62
C LEU A 62 -10.74 23.82 17.62
N GLN A 63 -11.23 23.70 18.85
CA GLN A 63 -10.99 24.69 19.88
C GLN A 63 -9.52 24.75 20.33
N GLU A 64 -8.89 23.61 20.58
CA GLU A 64 -7.48 23.56 20.97
C GLU A 64 -6.56 24.16 19.90
N ARG A 65 -6.87 23.92 18.62
CA ARG A 65 -6.11 24.49 17.51
C ARG A 65 -6.34 25.98 17.36
N LYS A 66 -7.57 26.45 17.53
CA LYS A 66 -7.85 27.90 17.54
C LYS A 66 -6.99 28.61 18.58
N ILE A 67 -6.87 28.05 19.79
CA ILE A 67 -6.00 28.57 20.86
C ILE A 67 -4.51 28.53 20.47
N GLN A 68 -4.04 27.43 19.87
CA GLN A 68 -2.65 27.29 19.41
C GLN A 68 -2.31 28.28 18.28
N GLN A 69 -3.24 28.51 17.36
CA GLN A 69 -3.08 29.41 16.22
C GLN A 69 -3.12 30.88 16.65
N GLU A 70 -4.01 31.25 17.57
CA GLU A 70 -4.02 32.59 18.20
C GLU A 70 -2.69 32.91 18.92
N ALA A 71 -1.95 31.88 19.36
CA ALA A 71 -0.63 32.01 19.98
C ALA A 71 0.54 32.07 18.98
N ARG A 72 0.35 31.63 17.71
CA ARG A 72 1.38 31.69 16.66
C ARG A 72 1.33 33.06 15.99
N HIS A 73 2.23 33.97 16.37
CA HIS A 73 2.43 35.24 15.66
C HIS A 73 3.14 35.01 14.32
N GLY A 74 2.39 34.90 13.22
CA GLY A 74 2.91 34.77 11.85
C GLY A 74 2.05 35.55 10.83
N THR A 75 2.62 35.85 9.65
CA THR A 75 1.96 36.60 8.57
C THR A 75 1.14 35.74 7.61
N ASP A 76 1.28 34.41 7.69
CA ASP A 76 0.56 33.48 6.82
C ASP A 76 -0.79 33.08 7.43
N LEU A 77 -1.78 32.94 6.56
CA LEU A 77 -3.11 32.55 6.93
C LEU A 77 -3.12 31.13 7.54
N PRO A 78 -3.72 30.92 8.73
CA PRO A 78 -3.82 29.61 9.35
C PRO A 78 -4.58 28.61 8.48
N GLN A 79 -4.04 27.39 8.35
CA GLN A 79 -4.65 26.32 7.55
C GLN A 79 -4.93 25.09 8.42
N GLN A 80 -5.91 24.30 8.03
CA GLN A 80 -6.24 23.05 8.71
C GLN A 80 -6.76 22.00 7.73
N LEU A 81 -6.16 20.80 7.78
CA LEU A 81 -6.65 19.63 7.06
C LEU A 81 -7.28 18.62 8.02
N ILE A 82 -8.57 18.30 7.80
CA ILE A 82 -9.34 17.36 8.60
C ILE A 82 -9.59 16.09 7.77
N PRO A 83 -8.84 15.00 7.99
CA PRO A 83 -9.10 13.74 7.33
C PRO A 83 -10.26 12.99 8.00
N LEU A 84 -11.25 12.56 7.21
CA LEU A 84 -12.42 11.83 7.68
C LEU A 84 -12.57 10.51 6.93
N THR A 85 -12.89 9.44 7.66
CA THR A 85 -13.32 8.17 7.05
C THR A 85 -14.74 7.83 7.50
N PRO A 86 -15.73 7.70 6.60
CA PRO A 86 -17.11 7.38 6.97
C PRO A 86 -17.21 6.18 7.91
N SER A 87 -16.56 5.08 7.55
CA SER A 87 -16.58 3.84 8.33
C SER A 87 -15.96 3.90 9.73
N THR A 88 -15.19 4.94 10.12
CA THR A 88 -14.60 5.02 11.47
C THR A 88 -14.87 6.32 12.20
N SER A 89 -15.03 7.42 11.46
CA SER A 89 -15.47 8.72 11.97
C SER A 89 -16.99 8.78 12.12
N PHE A 90 -17.74 8.01 11.32
CA PHE A 90 -19.21 8.02 11.29
C PHE A 90 -19.85 6.72 11.73
N SER A 91 -19.15 5.57 11.74
CA SER A 91 -19.75 4.29 12.17
C SER A 91 -20.25 4.33 13.61
N ILE A 92 -21.54 4.57 13.74
CA ILE A 92 -22.29 4.52 14.97
C ILE A 92 -23.01 3.16 14.94
N THR A 93 -22.20 2.10 14.88
CA THR A 93 -22.68 0.73 15.08
C THR A 93 -23.41 0.63 16.43
N GLY A 94 -24.27 -0.39 16.60
CA GLY A 94 -25.00 -0.61 17.87
C GLY A 94 -24.12 -0.77 19.14
N GLY A 95 -22.80 -0.68 19.02
CA GLY A 95 -21.84 -0.66 20.13
C GLY A 95 -21.61 0.71 20.76
N ALA A 96 -20.89 0.72 21.88
CA ALA A 96 -20.69 1.90 22.73
C ALA A 96 -19.57 2.86 22.28
N GLY A 97 -18.98 2.71 21.09
CA GLY A 97 -17.83 3.52 20.65
C GLY A 97 -16.51 3.17 21.35
N ASN A 98 -15.51 4.06 21.29
CA ASN A 98 -14.21 3.88 21.96
C ASN A 98 -14.17 4.59 23.34
N GLY A 99 -13.15 4.30 24.15
CA GLY A 99 -13.01 4.89 25.49
C GLY A 99 -12.77 6.40 25.47
N ALA A 100 -11.97 6.88 24.52
CA ALA A 100 -11.63 8.29 24.38
C ALA A 100 -12.87 9.19 24.16
N GLU A 101 -13.72 8.81 23.21
CA GLU A 101 -14.97 9.48 22.88
C GLU A 101 -15.91 9.56 24.09
N ARG A 102 -16.10 8.43 24.78
CA ARG A 102 -16.95 8.38 25.97
C ARG A 102 -16.40 9.22 27.12
N ALA A 103 -15.08 9.28 27.28
CA ALA A 103 -14.44 10.10 28.30
C ALA A 103 -14.56 11.61 28.01
N LEU A 104 -14.51 12.01 26.75
CA LEU A 104 -14.79 13.40 26.34
C LEU A 104 -16.25 13.78 26.61
N ILE A 105 -17.20 12.91 26.24
CA ILE A 105 -18.62 13.09 26.55
C ILE A 105 -18.82 13.26 28.06
N PHE A 106 -18.19 12.41 28.87
CA PHE A 106 -18.23 12.51 30.34
C PHE A 106 -17.68 13.87 30.83
N ALA A 107 -16.53 14.30 30.30
CA ALA A 107 -15.86 15.53 30.71
C ALA A 107 -16.71 16.79 30.50
N ILE A 108 -17.58 16.79 29.50
CA ILE A 108 -18.51 17.91 29.21
C ILE A 108 -19.81 17.75 29.99
N MET A 109 -20.39 16.54 29.99
CA MET A 109 -21.69 16.29 30.63
C MET A 109 -21.65 16.49 32.14
N LYS A 110 -20.54 16.18 32.81
CA LYS A 110 -20.39 16.38 34.26
C LYS A 110 -20.53 17.84 34.69
N GLU A 111 -20.27 18.78 33.78
CA GLU A 111 -20.36 20.23 34.03
C GLU A 111 -21.80 20.76 33.87
N MET A 112 -22.74 19.95 33.40
CA MET A 112 -24.14 20.33 33.25
C MET A 112 -24.90 20.22 34.59
N GLU A 113 -25.72 21.21 34.89
CA GLU A 113 -26.55 21.27 36.12
C GLU A 113 -27.40 20.01 36.32
N GLU A 114 -27.90 19.40 35.24
CA GLU A 114 -28.73 18.20 35.29
C GLU A 114 -28.01 16.95 35.83
N PHE A 115 -26.67 16.94 35.76
CA PHE A 115 -25.80 15.82 36.14
C PHE A 115 -24.90 16.11 37.34
N GLN A 116 -24.92 17.33 37.90
CA GLN A 116 -24.15 17.68 39.08
C GLN A 116 -24.42 16.72 40.25
N GLY A 117 -23.35 16.21 40.87
CA GLY A 117 -23.43 15.26 41.99
C GLY A 117 -23.78 13.82 41.59
N LYS A 118 -23.82 13.49 40.29
CA LYS A 118 -24.17 12.14 39.78
C LYS A 118 -23.02 11.46 39.01
N ASP A 119 -21.79 11.94 39.21
CA ASP A 119 -20.58 11.54 38.48
C ASP A 119 -20.36 10.03 38.46
N THR A 120 -20.63 9.34 39.58
CA THR A 120 -20.43 7.89 39.70
C THR A 120 -21.31 7.09 38.73
N ARG A 121 -22.59 7.46 38.59
CA ARG A 121 -23.50 6.76 37.67
C ARG A 121 -23.27 7.16 36.22
N LEU A 122 -22.94 8.42 35.95
CA LEU A 122 -22.59 8.88 34.60
C LEU A 122 -21.29 8.22 34.10
N SER A 123 -20.29 8.13 34.97
CA SER A 123 -19.02 7.42 34.71
C SER A 123 -19.26 5.92 34.48
N SER A 124 -20.13 5.29 35.28
CA SER A 124 -20.51 3.88 35.11
C SER A 124 -21.17 3.60 33.75
N LEU A 125 -22.09 4.47 33.31
CA LEU A 125 -22.73 4.38 31.99
C LEU A 125 -21.68 4.42 30.87
N LEU A 126 -20.76 5.37 30.94
CA LEU A 126 -19.79 5.65 29.88
C LEU A 126 -18.53 4.77 29.94
N LYS A 127 -18.22 4.09 31.05
CA LYS A 127 -17.11 3.14 31.09
C LYS A 127 -17.38 1.89 30.24
N THR A 128 -18.60 1.36 30.31
CA THR A 128 -19.01 0.03 29.79
C THR A 128 -18.33 -1.14 30.50
N MET A 129 -18.90 -2.35 30.41
CA MET A 129 -18.39 -3.53 31.13
C MET A 129 -17.05 -4.09 30.63
N TYR A 130 -16.60 -3.68 29.43
CA TYR A 130 -15.41 -4.22 28.76
C TYR A 130 -14.13 -3.41 29.03
N MET A 131 -14.19 -2.37 29.86
CA MET A 131 -13.06 -1.48 30.14
C MET A 131 -12.65 -1.54 31.62
N GLY A 132 -11.34 -1.71 31.86
CA GLY A 132 -10.78 -1.71 33.22
C GLY A 132 -10.82 -0.32 33.86
N GLN A 133 -11.07 -0.25 35.18
CA GLN A 133 -11.24 1.00 35.92
C GLN A 133 -10.04 1.95 35.75
N LYS A 134 -8.80 1.45 35.92
CA LYS A 134 -7.58 2.27 35.77
C LYS A 134 -7.49 2.95 34.40
N SER A 135 -7.71 2.19 33.32
CA SER A 135 -7.66 2.74 31.96
C SER A 135 -8.75 3.79 31.72
N TRP A 136 -9.92 3.64 32.36
CA TRP A 136 -11.02 4.59 32.25
C TRP A 136 -10.71 5.89 33.01
N ASP A 137 -10.16 5.80 34.21
CA ASP A 137 -9.74 6.95 35.00
C ASP A 137 -8.64 7.74 34.27
N ASP A 138 -7.68 7.04 33.64
CA ASP A 138 -6.65 7.66 32.80
C ASP A 138 -7.26 8.47 31.64
N TYR A 139 -8.26 7.91 30.95
CA TYR A 139 -8.98 8.63 29.88
C TYR A 139 -9.75 9.84 30.40
N ILE A 140 -10.50 9.72 31.50
CA ILE A 140 -11.26 10.83 32.09
C ILE A 140 -10.31 11.97 32.49
N ASN A 141 -9.20 11.64 33.15
CA ASN A 141 -8.23 12.64 33.59
C ASN A 141 -7.61 13.36 32.40
N TYR A 142 -7.21 12.60 31.37
CA TYR A 142 -6.64 13.15 30.13
C TYR A 142 -7.62 14.12 29.43
N TYR A 143 -8.87 13.71 29.17
CA TYR A 143 -9.84 14.55 28.47
C TYR A 143 -10.42 15.68 29.32
N SER A 144 -10.61 15.48 30.63
CA SER A 144 -11.02 16.57 31.53
C SER A 144 -9.96 17.67 31.60
N GLY A 145 -8.67 17.32 31.58
CA GLY A 145 -7.58 18.29 31.51
C GLY A 145 -7.62 19.10 30.22
N ARG A 146 -7.77 18.42 29.07
CA ARG A 146 -7.92 19.07 27.74
C ARG A 146 -9.10 20.03 27.67
N VAL A 147 -10.29 19.57 28.07
CA VAL A 147 -11.52 20.40 28.08
C VAL A 147 -11.35 21.62 28.98
N LYS A 148 -10.69 21.48 30.13
CA LYS A 148 -10.41 22.60 31.04
C LYS A 148 -9.44 23.62 30.42
N ASN A 149 -8.44 23.17 29.69
CA ASN A 149 -7.48 24.04 28.99
C ASN A 149 -8.13 24.90 27.90
N CYS A 150 -9.25 24.45 27.32
CA CYS A 150 -10.04 25.24 26.37
C CYS A 150 -10.84 26.40 26.99
N GLY A 151 -10.89 26.48 28.32
CA GLY A 151 -11.59 27.54 29.06
C GLY A 151 -13.09 27.31 29.27
N SER A 152 -13.68 28.07 30.19
CA SER A 152 -15.08 27.92 30.60
C SER A 152 -16.09 28.38 29.54
N THR A 153 -15.70 29.30 28.66
CA THR A 153 -16.53 29.77 27.53
C THR A 153 -16.87 28.63 26.58
N TYR A 154 -15.85 27.86 26.17
CA TYR A 154 -16.02 26.69 25.31
C TYR A 154 -16.96 25.65 25.91
N ILE A 155 -16.79 25.31 27.20
CA ILE A 155 -17.66 24.34 27.88
C ILE A 155 -19.12 24.80 27.85
N LYS A 156 -19.39 26.07 28.14
CA LYS A 156 -20.74 26.65 28.11
C LYS A 156 -21.34 26.61 26.70
N GLU A 157 -20.54 26.92 25.68
CA GLU A 157 -20.97 26.89 24.29
C GLU A 157 -21.40 25.48 23.87
N ILE A 158 -20.56 24.47 24.10
CA ILE A 158 -20.89 23.08 23.74
C ILE A 158 -22.10 22.58 24.52
N ILE A 159 -22.25 22.92 25.80
CA ILE A 159 -23.44 22.57 26.58
C ILE A 159 -24.71 23.21 25.98
N ASN A 160 -24.64 24.47 25.53
CA ASN A 160 -25.77 25.14 24.90
C ASN A 160 -26.15 24.49 23.57
N LEU A 161 -25.15 24.18 22.73
CA LEU A 161 -25.36 23.45 21.46
C LEU A 161 -25.95 22.06 21.72
N LEU A 162 -25.47 21.34 22.74
CA LEU A 162 -26.00 20.04 23.13
C LEU A 162 -27.45 20.13 23.63
N ARG A 163 -27.79 21.16 24.42
CA ARG A 163 -29.18 21.40 24.86
C ARG A 163 -30.12 21.75 23.71
N ALA A 164 -29.63 22.43 22.66
CA ALA A 164 -30.41 22.75 21.46
C ALA A 164 -30.58 21.55 20.51
N ASN A 165 -29.62 20.63 20.50
CA ASN A 165 -29.61 19.46 19.63
C ASN A 165 -30.88 18.59 19.79
N LYS A 166 -31.54 18.27 18.68
CA LYS A 166 -32.80 17.51 18.65
C LYS A 166 -32.63 16.12 19.25
N THR A 167 -31.59 15.38 18.83
CA THR A 167 -31.30 14.03 19.30
C THR A 167 -31.04 14.00 20.80
N PHE A 168 -30.32 14.98 21.35
CA PHE A 168 -30.15 15.07 22.80
C PHE A 168 -31.46 15.35 23.53
N ARG A 169 -32.28 16.31 23.05
CA ARG A 169 -33.56 16.69 23.68
C ARG A 169 -34.54 15.52 23.78
N GLU A 170 -34.67 14.73 22.72
CA GLU A 170 -35.55 13.55 22.69
C GLU A 170 -35.14 12.47 23.70
N ASN A 171 -33.85 12.39 24.03
CA ASN A 171 -33.28 11.33 24.87
C ASN A 171 -32.88 11.78 26.28
N LYS A 172 -32.94 13.09 26.56
CA LYS A 172 -32.53 13.71 27.83
C LYS A 172 -33.23 13.09 29.04
N ASN A 173 -34.56 12.93 28.98
CA ASN A 173 -35.34 12.44 30.12
C ASN A 173 -34.95 10.99 30.50
N ALA A 174 -34.74 10.13 29.51
CA ALA A 174 -34.29 8.75 29.74
C ALA A 174 -32.88 8.71 30.39
N LEU A 175 -31.98 9.58 29.93
CA LEU A 175 -30.62 9.71 30.45
C LEU A 175 -30.60 10.21 31.90
N VAL A 176 -31.37 11.27 32.21
CA VAL A 176 -31.49 11.81 33.57
C VAL A 176 -32.10 10.78 34.51
N ASN A 177 -33.14 10.05 34.09
CA ASN A 177 -33.77 9.01 34.90
C ASN A 177 -32.82 7.86 35.24
N TYR A 178 -32.01 7.40 34.27
CA TYR A 178 -31.00 6.36 34.50
C TYR A 178 -29.92 6.81 35.50
N VAL A 179 -29.36 7.99 35.26
CA VAL A 179 -28.28 8.55 36.11
C VAL A 179 -28.81 8.88 37.52
N ALA A 180 -30.09 9.17 37.68
CA ALA A 180 -30.71 9.49 38.97
C ALA A 180 -30.99 8.28 39.88
N GLY A 181 -31.00 7.05 39.39
CA GLY A 181 -31.45 5.91 40.21
C GLY A 181 -32.66 5.17 39.70
N ASN A 182 -33.45 5.80 38.82
CA ASN A 182 -34.84 5.45 38.59
C ASN A 182 -35.04 4.37 37.51
N ALA A 183 -33.96 3.91 36.88
CA ALA A 183 -33.95 2.80 35.93
C ALA A 183 -32.76 1.86 36.24
N ASN A 184 -33.00 0.55 36.15
CA ASN A 184 -32.03 -0.48 36.49
C ASN A 184 -31.31 -1.10 35.28
N GLU A 185 -31.92 -1.04 34.08
CA GLU A 185 -31.29 -1.55 32.86
C GLU A 185 -30.42 -0.48 32.20
N MET A 186 -29.20 -0.86 31.80
CA MET A 186 -28.25 0.02 31.11
C MET A 186 -28.59 0.12 29.62
N PRO A 187 -29.04 1.28 29.11
CA PRO A 187 -29.40 1.42 27.71
C PRO A 187 -28.15 1.72 26.87
N PHE A 188 -27.51 0.70 26.31
CA PHE A 188 -26.40 0.88 25.34
C PHE A 188 -26.76 1.84 24.19
N TRP A 189 -28.03 1.89 23.81
CA TRP A 189 -28.54 2.79 22.80
C TRP A 189 -28.46 4.29 23.19
N LEU A 190 -28.47 4.66 24.49
CA LEU A 190 -28.30 6.05 24.92
C LEU A 190 -26.88 6.56 24.65
N ILE A 191 -25.87 5.72 24.83
CA ILE A 191 -24.48 6.07 24.50
C ILE A 191 -24.38 6.39 23.01
N ASN A 192 -25.01 5.57 22.17
CA ASN A 192 -25.09 5.79 20.74
C ASN A 192 -25.77 7.14 20.41
N LYS A 193 -26.93 7.45 21.02
CA LYS A 193 -27.61 8.75 20.82
C LYS A 193 -26.78 9.96 21.28
N LEU A 194 -26.02 9.83 22.37
CA LEU A 194 -25.08 10.87 22.80
C LEU A 194 -23.96 11.08 21.78
N ARG A 195 -23.37 10.00 21.28
CA ARG A 195 -22.34 10.07 20.24
C ARG A 195 -22.86 10.76 18.96
N ILE A 196 -24.09 10.46 18.53
CA ILE A 196 -24.76 11.15 17.41
C ILE A 196 -24.89 12.64 17.69
N ALA A 197 -25.36 13.03 18.88
CA ALA A 197 -25.53 14.44 19.23
C ALA A 197 -24.21 15.22 19.18
N PHE A 198 -23.13 14.68 19.75
CA PHE A 198 -21.80 15.30 19.70
C PHE A 198 -21.19 15.32 18.28
N ALA A 199 -21.47 14.31 17.47
CA ALA A 199 -21.06 14.28 16.06
C ALA A 199 -21.78 15.37 15.24
N GLN A 200 -23.08 15.58 15.45
CA GLN A 200 -23.85 16.66 14.82
C GLN A 200 -23.34 18.04 15.25
N ILE A 201 -23.03 18.24 16.54
CA ILE A 201 -22.42 19.50 17.02
C ILE A 201 -21.10 19.76 16.30
N SER A 202 -20.27 18.73 16.19
CA SER A 202 -18.96 18.82 15.54
C SER A 202 -19.05 19.09 14.04
N LEU A 203 -20.04 18.51 13.34
CA LEU A 203 -20.30 18.80 11.92
C LEU A 203 -20.66 20.27 11.71
N ASN A 204 -21.58 20.79 12.54
CA ASN A 204 -22.01 22.18 12.43
C ASN A 204 -20.87 23.18 12.74
N GLN A 205 -19.94 22.81 13.62
CA GLN A 205 -18.77 23.63 13.96
C GLN A 205 -17.59 23.47 12.99
N LEU A 206 -17.66 22.52 12.05
CA LEU A 206 -16.55 22.21 11.15
C LEU A 206 -16.25 23.36 10.19
N GLU A 207 -17.30 24.09 9.77
CA GLU A 207 -17.29 25.22 8.82
C GLU A 207 -16.18 25.11 7.75
N PRO A 208 -16.21 24.06 6.90
CA PRO A 208 -15.19 23.86 5.88
C PRO A 208 -15.27 24.93 4.78
N ASP A 209 -14.12 25.26 4.19
CA ASP A 209 -14.05 26.07 2.97
C ASP A 209 -14.02 25.18 1.72
N LEU A 210 -13.30 24.05 1.82
CA LEU A 210 -13.15 23.06 0.75
C LEU A 210 -13.36 21.64 1.29
N VAL A 211 -14.24 20.89 0.65
CA VAL A 211 -14.43 19.45 0.90
C VAL A 211 -13.91 18.67 -0.29
N ILE A 212 -12.94 17.79 -0.06
CA ILE A 212 -12.43 16.86 -1.04
C ILE A 212 -13.00 15.48 -0.73
N MET A 213 -13.82 14.94 -1.64
CA MET A 213 -14.36 13.59 -1.53
C MET A 213 -13.60 12.66 -2.47
N ASP A 214 -12.70 11.85 -1.91
CA ASP A 214 -11.93 10.87 -2.65
C ASP A 214 -12.62 9.50 -2.65
N GLU A 215 -12.44 8.76 -3.75
CA GLU A 215 -13.18 7.54 -4.06
C GLU A 215 -14.70 7.74 -4.03
N PHE A 216 -15.20 8.81 -4.66
CA PHE A 216 -16.61 9.20 -4.67
C PHE A 216 -17.60 8.05 -4.98
N GLN A 217 -17.21 7.11 -5.83
CA GLN A 217 -18.02 5.93 -6.18
C GLN A 217 -18.38 5.04 -4.98
N ARG A 218 -17.58 5.08 -3.91
CA ARG A 218 -17.86 4.37 -2.65
C ARG A 218 -18.99 5.01 -1.85
N PHE A 219 -19.42 6.20 -2.26
CA PHE A 219 -20.47 6.97 -1.63
C PHE A 219 -21.69 7.13 -2.55
N SER A 220 -22.01 6.13 -3.37
CA SER A 220 -23.20 6.13 -4.22
C SER A 220 -24.51 6.35 -3.43
N GLY A 221 -24.54 6.00 -2.14
CA GLY A 221 -25.62 6.34 -1.21
C GLY A 221 -25.88 7.85 -1.05
N LEU A 222 -24.90 8.72 -1.33
CA LEU A 222 -25.07 10.18 -1.33
C LEU A 222 -26.05 10.67 -2.40
N LEU A 223 -26.24 9.89 -3.47
CA LEU A 223 -27.19 10.20 -4.53
C LEU A 223 -28.65 9.98 -4.08
N ASN A 224 -28.87 9.28 -2.95
CA ASN A 224 -30.17 8.95 -2.40
C ASN A 224 -30.41 9.69 -1.06
N THR A 225 -31.00 10.87 -1.12
CA THR A 225 -31.37 11.72 0.04
C THR A 225 -32.49 11.14 0.94
N SER A 226 -32.94 9.92 0.71
CA SER A 226 -34.13 9.31 1.35
C SER A 226 -33.82 8.31 2.48
N SER A 227 -32.55 8.15 2.88
CA SER A 227 -32.14 7.20 3.92
C SER A 227 -31.59 7.89 5.18
N ASP A 228 -31.86 7.34 6.38
CA ASP A 228 -31.24 7.73 7.66
C ASP A 228 -29.77 7.21 7.79
N SER A 229 -29.05 7.08 6.67
CA SER A 229 -27.69 6.55 6.65
C SER A 229 -26.64 7.58 7.10
N GLU A 230 -25.47 7.13 7.52
CA GLU A 230 -24.37 8.00 7.95
C GLU A 230 -23.81 8.82 6.77
N GLU A 231 -23.82 8.22 5.58
CA GLU A 231 -23.47 8.87 4.33
C GLU A 231 -24.45 10.00 4.00
N SER A 232 -25.76 9.84 4.27
CA SER A 232 -26.74 10.90 4.03
C SER A 232 -26.56 12.08 4.98
N MET A 233 -26.05 11.89 6.21
CA MET A 233 -25.70 13.00 7.11
C MET A 233 -24.59 13.88 6.53
N ILE A 234 -23.53 13.26 5.98
CA ILE A 234 -22.45 13.96 5.28
C ILE A 234 -23.01 14.67 4.05
N ALA A 235 -23.83 13.96 3.27
CA ALA A 235 -24.40 14.49 2.05
C ALA A 235 -25.25 15.74 2.34
N HIS A 236 -26.08 15.65 3.37
CA HIS A 236 -26.95 16.73 3.76
C HIS A 236 -26.10 17.93 4.21
N GLU A 237 -25.18 17.75 5.15
CA GLU A 237 -24.41 18.88 5.70
C GLU A 237 -23.57 19.61 4.65
N PHE A 238 -22.88 18.88 3.76
CA PHE A 238 -21.98 19.51 2.79
C PHE A 238 -22.69 19.95 1.49
N PHE A 239 -23.75 19.27 1.02
CA PHE A 239 -24.40 19.59 -0.26
C PHE A 239 -25.70 20.41 -0.13
N THR A 240 -26.18 20.78 1.07
CA THR A 240 -27.32 21.70 1.21
C THR A 240 -26.92 23.16 1.41
N ASN A 241 -25.69 23.42 1.84
CA ASN A 241 -25.21 24.76 2.13
C ASN A 241 -24.59 25.41 0.88
N GLU A 242 -24.69 26.74 0.73
CA GLU A 242 -24.04 27.48 -0.39
C GLU A 242 -22.50 27.45 -0.32
N HIS A 243 -21.94 27.12 0.85
CA HIS A 243 -20.53 26.80 1.11
C HIS A 243 -20.50 25.51 1.93
N PRO A 244 -19.53 24.58 1.78
CA PRO A 244 -18.19 24.68 1.16
C PRO A 244 -18.14 24.48 -0.37
N TYR A 245 -16.99 24.80 -0.98
CA TYR A 245 -16.63 24.27 -2.30
C TYR A 245 -16.37 22.77 -2.23
N ILE A 246 -16.79 22.00 -3.24
CA ILE A 246 -16.69 20.53 -3.23
C ILE A 246 -15.89 20.03 -4.43
N LEU A 247 -14.85 19.26 -4.17
CA LEU A 247 -14.06 18.54 -5.16
C LEU A 247 -14.34 17.04 -5.06
N LEU A 248 -14.94 16.46 -6.11
CA LEU A 248 -15.20 15.03 -6.20
C LEU A 248 -14.09 14.35 -7.00
N LEU A 249 -13.42 13.37 -6.39
CA LEU A 249 -12.36 12.59 -7.01
C LEU A 249 -12.80 11.13 -7.10
N SER A 250 -12.67 10.56 -8.29
CA SER A 250 -12.92 9.14 -8.52
C SER A 250 -12.13 8.64 -9.72
N ALA A 251 -11.64 7.41 -9.63
CA ALA A 251 -11.10 6.70 -10.80
C ALA A 251 -12.21 6.36 -11.80
N THR A 252 -13.39 5.97 -11.28
CA THR A 252 -14.57 5.54 -12.04
C THR A 252 -15.81 5.86 -11.18
N PRO A 253 -16.49 7.00 -11.40
CA PRO A 253 -17.54 7.50 -10.48
C PRO A 253 -18.82 6.65 -10.48
N TYR A 254 -18.98 5.81 -11.50
CA TYR A 254 -19.96 4.73 -11.61
C TYR A 254 -19.25 3.53 -12.24
N LYS A 255 -19.91 2.36 -12.29
CA LYS A 255 -19.35 1.19 -12.97
C LYS A 255 -19.33 1.44 -14.49
N PRO A 256 -18.15 1.59 -15.12
CA PRO A 256 -18.09 2.12 -16.47
C PRO A 256 -18.22 1.06 -17.56
N PHE A 257 -18.21 -0.22 -17.19
CA PHE A 257 -18.41 -1.35 -18.08
C PHE A 257 -19.17 -2.48 -17.36
N THR A 258 -20.21 -3.04 -17.98
CA THR A 258 -20.83 -4.31 -17.57
C THR A 258 -20.58 -5.39 -18.60
N THR A 259 -20.24 -6.60 -18.14
CA THR A 259 -20.25 -7.77 -19.02
C THR A 259 -21.67 -8.36 -19.14
N LEU A 260 -21.92 -9.08 -20.22
CA LEU A 260 -23.14 -9.87 -20.41
C LEU A 260 -23.34 -10.91 -19.31
N GLU A 261 -22.25 -11.51 -18.82
CA GLU A 261 -22.28 -12.45 -17.69
C GLU A 261 -22.85 -11.75 -16.43
N GLU A 262 -22.39 -10.55 -16.10
CA GLU A 262 -22.89 -9.78 -14.95
C GLU A 262 -24.35 -9.33 -15.13
N LEU A 263 -24.76 -8.94 -16.34
CA LEU A 263 -26.16 -8.55 -16.62
C LEU A 263 -27.12 -9.73 -16.45
N ASN A 264 -26.73 -10.92 -16.92
CA ASN A 264 -27.54 -12.13 -16.79
C ASN A 264 -27.68 -12.60 -15.33
N GLU A 265 -26.69 -12.31 -14.47
CA GLU A 265 -26.77 -12.59 -13.04
C GLU A 265 -27.64 -11.55 -12.29
N ALA A 266 -27.58 -10.28 -12.69
CA ALA A 266 -28.25 -9.17 -11.99
C ALA A 266 -29.71 -8.91 -12.42
N ASN A 267 -30.11 -9.32 -13.63
CA ASN A 267 -31.46 -9.08 -14.21
C ASN A 267 -31.90 -7.59 -14.24
N CYS A 268 -30.98 -6.62 -14.25
CA CYS A 268 -31.30 -5.18 -14.32
C CYS A 268 -30.19 -4.31 -14.98
N ASP A 269 -30.60 -3.21 -15.63
CA ASP A 269 -29.72 -2.20 -16.26
C ASP A 269 -29.36 -1.03 -15.29
N GLU A 270 -28.96 -1.34 -14.05
CA GLU A 270 -28.72 -0.34 -12.99
C GLU A 270 -27.66 0.72 -13.35
N GLN A 271 -26.71 0.41 -14.23
CA GLN A 271 -25.53 1.26 -14.48
C GLN A 271 -25.80 2.47 -15.36
N TYR A 272 -26.67 2.35 -16.36
CA TYR A 272 -27.09 3.49 -17.17
C TYR A 272 -27.86 4.49 -16.32
N GLU A 273 -28.71 4.00 -15.41
CA GLU A 273 -29.39 4.85 -14.45
C GLU A 273 -28.41 5.53 -13.49
N ASP A 274 -27.39 4.84 -13.01
CA ASP A 274 -26.38 5.41 -12.11
C ASP A 274 -25.57 6.51 -12.77
N PHE A 275 -25.24 6.37 -14.06
CA PHE A 275 -24.63 7.45 -14.84
C PHE A 275 -25.54 8.68 -14.92
N LEU A 276 -26.83 8.49 -15.24
CA LEU A 276 -27.78 9.61 -15.31
C LEU A 276 -28.02 10.26 -13.93
N LYS A 277 -28.10 9.47 -12.86
CA LYS A 277 -28.20 9.97 -11.48
C LYS A 277 -26.98 10.82 -11.12
N LEU A 278 -25.78 10.36 -11.46
CA LEU A 278 -24.54 11.12 -11.28
C LEU A 278 -24.57 12.44 -12.04
N MET A 279 -24.94 12.43 -13.32
CA MET A 279 -24.97 13.67 -14.12
C MET A 279 -26.00 14.66 -13.61
N ARG A 280 -27.20 14.19 -13.21
CA ARG A 280 -28.22 15.04 -12.56
C ARG A 280 -27.71 15.66 -11.26
N PHE A 281 -26.96 14.88 -10.48
CA PHE A 281 -26.34 15.36 -9.24
C PHE A 281 -25.27 16.43 -9.50
N LEU A 282 -24.42 16.26 -10.51
CA LEU A 282 -23.40 17.24 -10.86
C LEU A 282 -24.00 18.55 -11.41
N PHE A 283 -25.16 18.49 -12.07
CA PHE A 283 -25.90 19.65 -12.55
C PHE A 283 -26.97 20.17 -11.55
N LYS A 284 -26.93 19.78 -10.28
CA LYS A 284 -28.00 20.05 -9.29
C LYS A 284 -28.43 21.53 -9.19
N GLU A 285 -27.51 22.48 -9.40
CA GLU A 285 -27.79 23.92 -9.37
C GLU A 285 -28.35 24.47 -10.70
N ASP A 286 -28.20 23.73 -11.80
CA ASP A 286 -28.65 24.09 -13.14
C ASP A 286 -29.63 23.04 -13.67
N LYS A 287 -30.90 23.11 -13.22
CA LYS A 287 -31.97 22.21 -13.71
C LYS A 287 -32.10 22.25 -15.23
N ALA A 288 -31.98 23.43 -15.84
CA ALA A 288 -32.01 23.58 -17.28
C ALA A 288 -30.81 22.88 -17.95
N GLY A 289 -29.63 22.91 -17.31
CA GLY A 289 -28.44 22.18 -17.71
C GLY A 289 -28.57 20.67 -17.60
N ALA A 290 -29.21 20.16 -16.55
CA ALA A 290 -29.47 18.73 -16.37
C ALA A 290 -30.43 18.20 -17.45
N ASP A 291 -31.53 18.91 -17.71
CA ASP A 291 -32.50 18.55 -18.75
C ASP A 291 -31.86 18.64 -20.15
N SER A 292 -31.11 19.71 -20.41
CA SER A 292 -30.33 19.89 -21.65
C SER A 292 -29.31 18.78 -21.86
N PHE A 293 -28.61 18.33 -20.80
CA PHE A 293 -27.67 17.22 -20.89
C PHE A 293 -28.40 15.93 -21.30
N HIS A 294 -29.55 15.63 -20.69
CA HIS A 294 -30.33 14.45 -21.03
C HIS A 294 -30.70 14.41 -22.51
N THR A 295 -31.21 15.52 -23.05
CA THR A 295 -31.58 15.62 -24.47
C THR A 295 -30.38 15.42 -25.41
N VAL A 296 -29.24 16.06 -25.10
CA VAL A 296 -28.01 15.93 -25.89
C VAL A 296 -27.46 14.51 -25.82
N TRP A 297 -27.50 13.88 -24.65
CA TRP A 297 -27.03 12.52 -24.45
C TRP A 297 -27.92 11.50 -25.16
N GLU A 298 -29.24 11.64 -25.09
CA GLU A 298 -30.19 10.79 -25.83
C GLU A 298 -30.01 10.90 -27.35
N ASP A 299 -29.82 12.11 -27.90
CA ASP A 299 -29.52 12.29 -29.33
C ASP A 299 -28.24 11.55 -29.74
N TYR A 300 -27.18 11.64 -28.92
CA TYR A 300 -25.94 10.89 -29.15
C TYR A 300 -26.16 9.37 -29.09
N SER A 301 -26.76 8.87 -28.02
CA SER A 301 -27.01 7.43 -27.81
C SER A 301 -27.86 6.82 -28.93
N ASN A 302 -28.90 7.54 -29.40
CA ASN A 302 -29.74 7.10 -30.52
C ASN A 302 -28.96 7.04 -31.84
N LYS A 303 -28.11 8.03 -32.14
CA LYS A 303 -27.27 7.99 -33.35
C LYS A 303 -26.21 6.89 -33.28
N LEU A 304 -25.67 6.62 -32.09
CA LEU A 304 -24.67 5.58 -31.87
C LEU A 304 -25.25 4.18 -32.07
N SER A 305 -26.47 3.91 -31.60
CA SER A 305 -27.13 2.61 -31.76
C SER A 305 -27.55 2.32 -33.21
N HIS A 306 -27.83 3.37 -33.99
CA HIS A 306 -28.19 3.29 -35.42
C HIS A 306 -27.00 3.54 -36.37
N ILE A 307 -25.77 3.28 -35.92
CA ILE A 307 -24.57 3.58 -36.71
C ILE A 307 -24.56 2.88 -38.08
N SER A 308 -24.36 3.69 -39.12
CA SER A 308 -24.14 3.28 -40.50
C SER A 308 -23.01 4.12 -41.10
N SER A 309 -22.29 3.59 -42.08
CA SER A 309 -21.11 4.23 -42.68
C SER A 309 -21.41 5.60 -43.30
N GLU A 310 -22.63 5.82 -43.78
CA GLU A 310 -23.06 7.08 -44.43
C GLU A 310 -23.44 8.19 -43.42
N ALA A 311 -23.65 7.86 -42.15
CA ALA A 311 -24.12 8.79 -41.11
C ALA A 311 -23.06 9.15 -40.05
N PHE A 312 -21.79 8.79 -40.28
CA PHE A 312 -20.72 8.94 -39.29
C PHE A 312 -20.46 10.41 -38.90
N ASP A 313 -20.47 11.35 -39.85
CA ASP A 313 -20.26 12.77 -39.57
C ASP A 313 -21.33 13.35 -38.62
N ALA A 314 -22.59 12.94 -38.79
CA ALA A 314 -23.69 13.35 -37.93
C ALA A 314 -23.56 12.80 -36.50
N LEU A 315 -23.00 11.60 -36.35
CA LEU A 315 -22.66 11.00 -35.06
C LEU A 315 -21.50 11.73 -34.38
N ILE A 316 -20.45 12.11 -35.12
CA ILE A 316 -19.33 12.88 -34.57
C ILE A 316 -19.80 14.25 -34.06
N ILE A 317 -20.70 14.92 -34.78
CA ILE A 317 -21.27 16.21 -34.33
C ILE A 317 -22.09 16.04 -33.04
N SER A 318 -22.93 15.01 -32.92
CA SER A 318 -23.68 14.77 -31.67
C SER A 318 -22.75 14.39 -30.51
N LYS A 319 -21.72 13.58 -30.78
CA LYS A 319 -20.67 13.24 -29.82
C LYS A 319 -19.94 14.47 -29.30
N GLN A 320 -19.53 15.40 -30.17
CA GLN A 320 -18.85 16.63 -29.77
C GLN A 320 -19.71 17.48 -28.85
N LYS A 321 -21.02 17.62 -29.14
CA LYS A 321 -21.96 18.33 -28.26
C LYS A 321 -22.10 17.66 -26.89
N ALA A 322 -22.20 16.32 -26.87
CA ALA A 322 -22.26 15.56 -25.62
C ALA A 322 -20.97 15.70 -24.81
N GLU A 323 -19.81 15.64 -25.47
CA GLU A 323 -18.48 15.83 -24.86
C GLU A 323 -18.33 17.23 -24.26
N GLU A 324 -18.71 18.28 -24.99
CA GLU A 324 -18.66 19.66 -24.49
C GLU A 324 -19.55 19.87 -23.26
N LYS A 325 -20.77 19.32 -23.27
CA LYS A 325 -21.69 19.42 -22.14
C LYS A 325 -21.14 18.67 -20.93
N MET A 326 -20.63 17.45 -21.12
CA MET A 326 -20.02 16.66 -20.04
C MET A 326 -18.77 17.32 -19.45
N TYR A 327 -17.94 17.95 -20.30
CA TYR A 327 -16.73 18.65 -19.87
C TYR A 327 -17.01 19.79 -18.87
N SER A 328 -18.21 20.39 -18.90
CA SER A 328 -18.57 21.45 -17.95
C SER A 328 -18.58 21.03 -16.48
N VAL A 329 -18.69 19.72 -16.20
CA VAL A 329 -18.76 19.17 -14.84
C VAL A 329 -17.73 18.07 -14.56
N ILE A 330 -17.14 17.47 -15.59
CA ILE A 330 -16.13 16.41 -15.45
C ILE A 330 -14.90 16.78 -16.29
N CYS A 331 -13.71 16.67 -15.69
CA CYS A 331 -12.45 16.71 -16.42
C CYS A 331 -11.63 15.46 -16.10
N ARG A 332 -10.84 14.99 -17.07
CA ARG A 332 -9.98 13.82 -16.93
C ARG A 332 -8.77 13.94 -17.85
N THR A 333 -7.58 13.95 -17.26
CA THR A 333 -6.36 13.92 -18.06
C THR A 333 -6.05 12.48 -18.46
N GLU A 334 -6.04 12.22 -19.76
CA GLU A 334 -5.66 10.92 -20.30
C GLU A 334 -4.15 10.73 -20.26
N ARG A 335 -3.73 9.53 -19.89
CA ARG A 335 -2.32 9.14 -20.00
C ARG A 335 -2.04 8.80 -21.45
N TYR A 336 -0.86 9.13 -21.93
CA TYR A 336 -0.28 8.46 -23.11
C TYR A 336 0.14 7.04 -22.70
N SER A 337 -0.83 6.17 -22.36
CA SER A 337 -0.60 4.83 -21.84
C SER A 337 -0.28 3.82 -22.94
N GLU A 338 -0.53 4.15 -24.20
CA GLU A 338 -0.04 3.40 -25.36
C GLU A 338 1.49 3.48 -25.38
N GLY A 339 2.17 2.60 -24.62
CA GLY A 339 3.60 2.36 -24.86
C GLY A 339 4.52 2.00 -23.71
N LEU A 340 4.14 2.08 -22.43
CA LEU A 340 5.05 1.68 -21.31
C LEU A 340 4.56 0.45 -20.52
N ILE A 341 3.41 -0.11 -20.86
CA ILE A 341 2.95 -1.41 -20.35
C ILE A 341 3.13 -2.45 -21.46
N LYS A 342 3.81 -3.54 -21.15
CA LYS A 342 4.06 -4.64 -22.08
C LYS A 342 3.56 -5.95 -21.48
N THR A 343 2.74 -6.67 -22.24
CA THR A 343 2.40 -8.05 -21.89
C THR A 343 3.64 -8.91 -22.11
N MET A 344 4.10 -9.55 -21.04
CA MET A 344 5.23 -10.47 -21.07
C MET A 344 4.69 -11.90 -20.95
N PRO A 345 5.02 -12.81 -21.86
CA PRO A 345 4.69 -14.21 -21.67
C PRO A 345 5.47 -14.74 -20.45
N LEU A 346 4.79 -15.50 -19.59
CA LEU A 346 5.49 -16.38 -18.67
C LEU A 346 5.92 -17.60 -19.49
N ASP A 347 7.21 -17.65 -19.86
CA ASP A 347 7.75 -18.75 -20.67
C ASP A 347 7.38 -20.11 -20.04
N LYS A 348 6.83 -21.00 -20.87
CA LYS A 348 6.59 -22.42 -20.55
C LYS A 348 5.78 -22.66 -19.26
N MET A 349 4.49 -22.34 -19.29
CA MET A 349 3.52 -23.03 -18.43
C MET A 349 3.38 -24.49 -18.86
N ALA A 350 4.36 -25.32 -18.53
CA ALA A 350 4.30 -26.75 -18.78
C ALA A 350 3.32 -27.36 -17.78
N ILE A 351 2.15 -27.75 -18.27
CA ILE A 351 1.20 -28.54 -17.49
C ILE A 351 1.87 -29.87 -17.18
N THR A 352 1.93 -30.22 -15.90
CA THR A 352 2.53 -31.46 -15.42
C THR A 352 1.45 -32.46 -15.00
N ASP A 353 1.84 -33.72 -14.84
CA ASP A 353 0.95 -34.74 -14.27
C ASP A 353 0.41 -34.33 -12.90
N ASP A 354 1.18 -33.52 -12.14
CA ASP A 354 0.79 -33.04 -10.82
C ASP A 354 -0.43 -32.11 -10.83
N ASP A 355 -0.56 -31.27 -11.87
CA ASP A 355 -1.72 -30.39 -12.07
C ASP A 355 -3.02 -31.22 -12.21
N ILE A 356 -2.94 -32.36 -12.91
CA ILE A 356 -4.06 -33.28 -13.13
C ILE A 356 -4.32 -34.14 -11.89
N LEU A 357 -3.26 -34.64 -11.25
CA LEU A 357 -3.36 -35.49 -10.06
C LEU A 357 -4.02 -34.75 -8.90
N ALA A 358 -3.73 -33.46 -8.71
CA ALA A 358 -4.38 -32.65 -7.68
C ALA A 358 -5.91 -32.60 -7.88
N TYR A 359 -6.38 -32.38 -9.11
CA TYR A 359 -7.80 -32.41 -9.45
C TYR A 359 -8.43 -33.78 -9.14
N CYS A 360 -7.84 -34.85 -9.67
CA CYS A 360 -8.37 -36.20 -9.50
C CYS A 360 -8.43 -36.64 -8.03
N GLN A 361 -7.41 -36.29 -7.24
CA GLN A 361 -7.38 -36.60 -5.81
C GLN A 361 -8.45 -35.82 -5.04
N MET A 362 -8.58 -34.53 -5.29
CA MET A 362 -9.57 -33.68 -4.59
C MET A 362 -10.99 -34.09 -4.94
N GLN A 363 -11.28 -34.34 -6.22
CA GLN A 363 -12.59 -34.79 -6.69
C GLN A 363 -13.02 -36.10 -6.02
N LYS A 364 -12.13 -37.09 -5.98
CA LYS A 364 -12.39 -38.38 -5.31
C LYS A 364 -12.62 -38.20 -3.81
N LEU A 365 -11.87 -37.31 -3.17
CA LEU A 365 -12.00 -37.04 -1.74
C LEU A 365 -13.33 -36.36 -1.41
N LEU A 366 -13.75 -35.37 -2.20
CA LEU A 366 -15.03 -34.67 -2.02
C LEU A 366 -16.22 -35.61 -2.18
N GLN A 367 -16.20 -36.49 -3.18
CA GLN A 367 -17.25 -37.51 -3.37
C GLN A 367 -17.37 -38.43 -2.15
N LYS A 368 -16.22 -38.85 -1.57
CA LYS A 368 -16.21 -39.65 -0.34
C LYS A 368 -16.72 -38.87 0.87
N ALA A 369 -16.26 -37.63 1.06
CA ALA A 369 -16.67 -36.76 2.15
C ALA A 369 -18.19 -36.58 2.14
N LYS A 370 -18.75 -36.32 0.96
CA LYS A 370 -20.19 -36.19 0.75
C LYS A 370 -20.94 -37.48 1.09
N ALA A 371 -20.50 -38.62 0.57
CA ALA A 371 -21.13 -39.91 0.89
C ALA A 371 -21.13 -40.22 2.40
N VAL A 372 -20.10 -39.78 3.13
CA VAL A 372 -20.05 -39.88 4.60
C VAL A 372 -21.08 -38.94 5.25
N LEU A 373 -21.17 -37.69 4.80
CA LEU A 373 -22.11 -36.72 5.34
C LEU A 373 -23.57 -37.08 5.05
N ASP A 374 -23.88 -37.58 3.86
CA ASP A 374 -25.24 -38.02 3.48
C ASP A 374 -25.71 -39.20 4.35
N ARG A 375 -24.80 -40.12 4.70
CA ARG A 375 -25.10 -41.20 5.66
C ARG A 375 -25.34 -40.70 7.08
N ARG A 376 -24.74 -39.58 7.48
CA ARG A 376 -24.94 -38.95 8.80
C ARG A 376 -26.23 -38.13 8.86
N LYS A 377 -26.61 -37.44 7.77
CA LYS A 377 -27.89 -36.69 7.67
C LYS A 377 -29.11 -37.59 7.87
N ASN A 378 -29.04 -38.84 7.44
CA ASN A 378 -30.10 -39.83 7.66
C ASN A 378 -30.23 -40.29 9.13
N LYS A 379 -29.44 -39.74 10.07
CA LYS A 379 -29.42 -40.08 11.51
C LYS A 379 -29.73 -38.87 12.42
N ASP A 380 -30.58 -37.94 11.99
CA ASP A 380 -31.06 -36.75 12.74
C ASP A 380 -30.03 -35.63 13.05
N GLU A 381 -28.78 -35.72 12.57
CA GLU A 381 -27.82 -34.61 12.69
C GLU A 381 -27.90 -33.67 11.47
N ASN A 382 -28.61 -32.55 11.63
CA ASN A 382 -28.74 -31.54 10.60
C ASN A 382 -27.44 -30.71 10.48
N ILE A 383 -26.44 -31.27 9.79
CA ILE A 383 -25.19 -30.57 9.47
C ILE A 383 -25.51 -29.59 8.35
N GLY A 384 -25.67 -28.29 8.67
CA GLY A 384 -26.03 -27.19 7.77
C GLY A 384 -25.02 -26.86 6.65
N ILE A 385 -24.37 -27.87 6.07
CA ILE A 385 -23.45 -27.80 4.95
C ILE A 385 -24.14 -28.43 3.73
N ASN A 386 -24.14 -27.71 2.60
CA ASN A 386 -24.62 -28.21 1.31
C ASN A 386 -23.41 -28.56 0.40
N PRO A 387 -22.97 -29.83 0.29
CA PRO A 387 -21.71 -30.13 -0.37
C PRO A 387 -21.82 -30.05 -1.91
N SER A 388 -20.92 -29.31 -2.56
CA SER A 388 -20.75 -29.36 -4.02
C SER A 388 -20.35 -30.78 -4.47
N TYR A 389 -20.82 -31.20 -5.65
CA TYR A 389 -20.44 -32.50 -6.23
C TYR A 389 -19.07 -32.46 -6.91
N ASN A 390 -18.66 -31.30 -7.40
CA ASN A 390 -17.46 -31.15 -8.23
C ASN A 390 -16.55 -30.05 -7.67
N ILE A 391 -15.25 -30.32 -7.64
CA ILE A 391 -14.25 -29.29 -7.39
C ILE A 391 -14.17 -28.34 -8.59
N PRO A 392 -14.30 -27.01 -8.39
CA PRO A 392 -14.06 -26.05 -9.45
C PRO A 392 -12.63 -26.18 -10.00
N ILE A 393 -12.50 -26.32 -11.33
CA ILE A 393 -11.19 -26.43 -11.97
C ILE A 393 -10.30 -25.22 -11.68
N GLU A 394 -10.92 -24.04 -11.55
CA GLU A 394 -10.25 -22.78 -11.23
C GLU A 394 -9.53 -22.80 -9.87
N TYR A 395 -9.99 -23.60 -8.90
CA TYR A 395 -9.28 -23.77 -7.63
C TYR A 395 -7.98 -24.54 -7.83
N VAL A 396 -8.04 -25.64 -8.59
CA VAL A 396 -6.87 -26.49 -8.87
C VAL A 396 -5.82 -25.75 -9.69
N LYS A 397 -6.25 -25.00 -10.71
CA LYS A 397 -5.35 -24.12 -11.49
C LYS A 397 -4.69 -23.03 -10.64
N SER A 398 -5.32 -22.64 -9.52
CA SER A 398 -4.90 -21.49 -8.73
C SER A 398 -4.00 -21.81 -7.56
N SER A 399 -4.07 -23.02 -6.98
CA SER A 399 -3.22 -23.38 -5.84
C SER A 399 -2.86 -24.87 -5.86
N PRO A 400 -1.57 -25.22 -5.67
CA PRO A 400 -1.20 -26.57 -5.26
C PRO A 400 -1.62 -26.80 -3.81
N TYR A 401 -1.54 -28.06 -3.35
CA TYR A 401 -1.77 -28.44 -1.95
C TYR A 401 -3.06 -27.85 -1.36
N LEU A 402 -4.17 -28.00 -2.09
CA LEU A 402 -5.46 -27.33 -1.84
C LEU A 402 -5.89 -27.38 -0.36
N LEU A 403 -5.84 -28.54 0.30
CA LEU A 403 -6.31 -28.67 1.69
C LEU A 403 -5.42 -27.93 2.70
N SER A 404 -4.16 -27.65 2.37
CA SER A 404 -3.30 -26.81 3.20
C SER A 404 -3.73 -25.33 3.21
N PHE A 405 -4.49 -24.90 2.20
CA PHE A 405 -4.83 -23.48 1.99
C PHE A 405 -6.35 -23.18 1.91
N MET A 406 -7.20 -24.19 1.70
CA MET A 406 -8.66 -24.05 1.48
C MET A 406 -9.53 -24.10 2.77
N GLN A 407 -8.96 -23.91 3.96
CA GLN A 407 -9.66 -24.01 5.25
C GLN A 407 -10.96 -23.18 5.34
N LYS A 408 -11.01 -22.02 4.67
CA LYS A 408 -12.18 -21.12 4.68
C LYS A 408 -13.24 -21.48 3.64
N TYR A 409 -12.91 -22.32 2.67
CA TYR A 409 -13.74 -22.67 1.52
C TYR A 409 -14.73 -23.78 1.86
N GLN A 410 -15.85 -23.82 1.14
CA GLN A 410 -16.92 -24.78 1.36
C GLN A 410 -16.46 -26.22 1.16
N GLU A 411 -15.58 -26.47 0.18
CA GLU A 411 -14.99 -27.78 -0.12
C GLU A 411 -14.07 -28.23 1.02
N GLY A 412 -13.23 -27.33 1.55
CA GLY A 412 -12.39 -27.59 2.73
C GLY A 412 -13.25 -27.95 3.95
N LYS A 413 -14.24 -27.11 4.26
CA LYS A 413 -15.21 -27.34 5.36
C LYS A 413 -15.98 -28.64 5.21
N THR A 414 -16.31 -29.04 3.99
CA THR A 414 -16.98 -30.33 3.70
C THR A 414 -16.09 -31.51 4.08
N VAL A 415 -14.81 -31.48 3.69
CA VAL A 415 -13.85 -32.53 4.04
C VAL A 415 -13.63 -32.55 5.56
N GLU A 416 -13.45 -31.39 6.19
CA GLU A 416 -13.30 -31.28 7.64
C GLU A 416 -14.52 -31.85 8.38
N ALA A 417 -15.73 -31.48 8.00
CA ALA A 417 -16.95 -31.98 8.63
C ALA A 417 -17.11 -33.52 8.50
N ALA A 418 -16.71 -34.08 7.34
CA ALA A 418 -16.80 -35.52 7.12
C ALA A 418 -15.79 -36.30 7.98
N PHE A 419 -14.55 -35.80 8.11
CA PHE A 419 -13.42 -36.57 8.66
C PHE A 419 -12.81 -35.99 9.94
N LYS A 420 -13.43 -35.00 10.59
CA LYS A 420 -12.96 -34.49 11.88
C LYS A 420 -12.71 -35.63 12.89
N GLY A 421 -11.54 -35.63 13.51
CA GLY A 421 -11.10 -36.64 14.48
C GLY A 421 -10.78 -38.01 13.88
N ASN A 422 -10.81 -38.15 12.55
CA ASN A 422 -10.55 -39.40 11.84
C ASN A 422 -9.47 -39.20 10.76
N ASP A 423 -8.88 -40.30 10.30
CA ASP A 423 -7.95 -40.26 9.18
C ASP A 423 -8.68 -39.89 7.88
N VAL A 424 -8.21 -38.83 7.23
CA VAL A 424 -8.71 -38.41 5.91
C VAL A 424 -8.25 -39.44 4.87
N PRO A 425 -9.14 -39.94 3.98
CA PRO A 425 -8.81 -40.97 2.99
C PRO A 425 -8.06 -40.39 1.78
N ILE A 426 -6.95 -39.70 2.05
CA ILE A 426 -5.99 -39.21 1.05
C ILE A 426 -5.14 -40.37 0.50
N VAL A 427 -4.44 -40.11 -0.60
CA VAL A 427 -3.53 -41.09 -1.20
C VAL A 427 -2.42 -41.44 -0.19
N LYS A 428 -2.37 -42.70 0.26
CA LYS A 428 -1.39 -43.19 1.25
C LYS A 428 0.06 -43.08 0.77
N ASN A 429 0.28 -43.15 -0.54
CA ASN A 429 1.62 -42.98 -1.11
C ASN A 429 2.00 -41.49 -1.06
N SER A 430 2.89 -41.16 -0.11
CA SER A 430 3.39 -39.81 0.09
C SER A 430 4.10 -39.23 -1.15
N ARG A 431 4.64 -40.06 -2.07
CA ARG A 431 5.25 -39.55 -3.30
C ARG A 431 4.23 -39.01 -4.31
N ILE A 432 2.98 -39.49 -4.26
CA ILE A 432 1.94 -39.19 -5.27
C ILE A 432 0.91 -38.18 -4.76
N GLN A 433 0.73 -38.07 -3.44
CA GLN A 433 -0.23 -37.14 -2.86
C GLN A 433 0.10 -35.67 -3.22
N ARG A 434 -0.93 -34.89 -3.59
CA ARG A 434 -0.84 -33.46 -3.96
C ARG A 434 -1.83 -32.51 -3.26
N LEU A 435 -2.61 -33.03 -2.29
CA LEU A 435 -3.60 -32.24 -1.55
C LEU A 435 -3.09 -31.48 -0.30
N LEU A 436 -2.07 -31.97 0.39
CA LEU A 436 -1.51 -31.42 1.62
C LEU A 436 0.00 -31.29 1.55
N LEU A 437 0.57 -30.28 2.21
CA LEU A 437 1.99 -30.20 2.47
C LEU A 437 2.42 -31.26 3.49
N LYS A 438 3.69 -31.69 3.42
CA LYS A 438 4.24 -32.68 4.34
C LYS A 438 5.07 -31.99 5.43
N GLY A 439 4.66 -32.17 6.68
CA GLY A 439 5.33 -31.54 7.83
C GLY A 439 6.81 -31.90 7.91
N GLY A 440 7.13 -33.19 7.74
CA GLY A 440 8.52 -33.67 7.72
C GLY A 440 9.38 -33.13 6.57
N GLN A 441 8.81 -32.74 5.42
CA GLN A 441 9.59 -32.11 4.34
C GLN A 441 9.95 -30.67 4.71
N ILE A 442 8.96 -29.91 5.19
CA ILE A 442 9.15 -28.52 5.64
C ILE A 442 10.18 -28.48 6.77
N TYR A 443 9.99 -29.32 7.80
CA TYR A 443 10.84 -29.32 8.98
C TYR A 443 12.33 -29.53 8.65
N ASN A 444 12.64 -30.36 7.65
CA ASN A 444 14.01 -30.70 7.28
C ASN A 444 14.55 -29.89 6.08
N TYR A 445 13.96 -28.74 5.74
CA TYR A 445 14.35 -27.93 4.59
C TYR A 445 14.43 -28.73 3.26
N LYS A 446 13.60 -29.75 3.10
CA LYS A 446 13.58 -30.53 1.84
C LYS A 446 12.92 -29.71 0.74
N LEU A 447 13.30 -29.97 -0.51
CA LEU A 447 12.60 -29.40 -1.66
C LEU A 447 11.12 -29.78 -1.58
N ILE A 448 10.26 -28.77 -1.74
CA ILE A 448 8.82 -28.94 -1.90
C ILE A 448 8.55 -28.63 -3.36
N GLU A 449 8.09 -29.63 -4.10
CA GLU A 449 7.74 -29.44 -5.51
C GLU A 449 6.61 -28.42 -5.63
N PRO A 450 6.70 -27.45 -6.56
CA PRO A 450 5.62 -26.48 -6.77
C PRO A 450 4.27 -27.16 -7.08
N ALA A 451 4.30 -28.28 -7.82
CA ALA A 451 3.14 -29.08 -8.19
C ALA A 451 1.98 -28.28 -8.83
N ASN A 452 2.31 -27.15 -9.47
CA ASN A 452 1.38 -26.27 -10.15
C ASN A 452 2.15 -25.43 -11.17
N ALA A 453 1.68 -25.39 -12.42
CA ALA A 453 2.38 -24.71 -13.51
C ALA A 453 2.59 -23.20 -13.25
N LYS A 454 1.63 -22.52 -12.60
CA LYS A 454 1.75 -21.08 -12.30
C LYS A 454 2.79 -20.80 -11.23
N LEU A 455 2.81 -21.62 -10.17
CA LEU A 455 3.80 -21.48 -9.10
C LEU A 455 5.22 -21.73 -9.64
N SER A 456 5.40 -22.79 -10.43
CA SER A 456 6.70 -23.08 -11.08
C SER A 456 7.19 -21.90 -11.92
N ALA A 457 6.34 -21.32 -12.77
CA ALA A 457 6.71 -20.20 -13.63
C ALA A 457 7.09 -18.94 -12.83
N ILE A 458 6.37 -18.65 -11.74
CA ILE A 458 6.72 -17.53 -10.85
C ILE A 458 8.03 -17.80 -10.12
N GLU A 459 8.26 -19.02 -9.60
CA GLU A 459 9.51 -19.36 -8.93
C GLU A 459 10.73 -19.23 -9.87
N GLU A 460 10.61 -19.71 -11.11
CA GLU A 460 11.67 -19.57 -12.12
C GLU A 460 11.97 -18.11 -12.42
N MET A 461 10.93 -17.28 -12.59
CA MET A 461 11.09 -15.84 -12.80
C MET A 461 11.75 -15.13 -11.61
N LEU A 462 11.33 -15.45 -10.38
CA LEU A 462 11.77 -14.77 -9.16
C LEU A 462 13.18 -15.15 -8.72
N PHE A 463 13.59 -16.40 -8.93
CA PHE A 463 14.87 -16.92 -8.44
C PHE A 463 15.92 -17.11 -9.54
N LYS A 464 15.66 -16.56 -10.74
CA LYS A 464 16.67 -16.44 -11.81
C LYS A 464 17.90 -15.70 -11.29
N ASN A 465 19.09 -16.09 -11.75
CA ASN A 465 20.36 -15.46 -11.38
C ASN A 465 20.59 -15.31 -9.86
N HIS A 466 20.08 -16.25 -9.06
CA HIS A 466 20.19 -16.23 -7.59
C HIS A 466 19.58 -14.99 -6.91
N ALA A 467 18.53 -14.42 -7.48
CA ALA A 467 17.86 -13.24 -6.92
C ALA A 467 17.29 -13.46 -5.50
N GLU A 468 17.12 -14.70 -5.03
CA GLU A 468 16.82 -14.99 -3.62
C GLU A 468 17.87 -14.47 -2.64
N ARG A 469 19.08 -14.15 -3.12
CA ARG A 469 20.18 -13.59 -2.32
C ARG A 469 20.13 -12.08 -2.21
N LEU A 470 19.23 -11.40 -2.93
CA LEU A 470 19.03 -9.96 -2.82
C LEU A 470 18.33 -9.62 -1.49
N LEU A 471 18.87 -8.64 -0.78
CA LEU A 471 18.23 -8.06 0.41
C LEU A 471 17.48 -6.76 0.09
N TRP A 472 17.86 -6.11 -1.02
CA TRP A 472 17.17 -4.96 -1.60
C TRP A 472 17.18 -5.01 -3.13
N VAL A 473 16.27 -4.24 -3.75
CA VAL A 473 16.24 -4.01 -5.19
C VAL A 473 17.49 -3.22 -5.61
N PRO A 474 18.22 -3.65 -6.66
CA PRO A 474 19.41 -2.92 -7.11
C PRO A 474 19.09 -1.48 -7.51
N ALA A 475 20.05 -0.58 -7.24
CA ALA A 475 19.93 0.84 -7.52
C ALA A 475 19.53 1.10 -8.99
N SER A 476 18.57 1.99 -9.19
CA SER A 476 18.18 2.45 -10.53
C SER A 476 19.23 3.40 -11.12
N HIS A 477 19.99 4.06 -10.26
CA HIS A 477 21.06 5.00 -10.61
C HIS A 477 22.31 4.79 -9.73
N PRO A 478 23.10 3.72 -9.97
CA PRO A 478 24.26 3.39 -9.14
C PRO A 478 25.37 4.45 -9.28
N TYR A 479 26.01 4.80 -8.17
CA TYR A 479 27.08 5.81 -8.17
C TYR A 479 28.41 5.29 -8.70
N TYR A 480 28.62 3.98 -8.68
CA TYR A 480 29.82 3.34 -9.19
C TYR A 480 29.51 1.98 -9.80
N THR A 481 30.40 1.53 -10.67
CA THR A 481 30.30 0.22 -11.33
C THR A 481 30.91 -0.88 -10.45
N ILE A 482 30.29 -2.07 -10.51
CA ILE A 482 30.67 -3.25 -9.73
C ILE A 482 31.01 -4.43 -10.66
N PRO A 483 31.68 -5.49 -10.19
CA PRO A 483 31.94 -6.69 -10.97
C PRO A 483 30.66 -7.35 -11.52
N GLN A 484 30.65 -7.67 -12.82
CA GLN A 484 29.47 -8.20 -13.53
C GLN A 484 29.01 -9.59 -13.05
N ASN A 485 29.87 -10.32 -12.35
CA ASN A 485 29.56 -11.62 -11.77
C ASN A 485 28.88 -11.53 -10.39
N HIS A 486 28.80 -10.35 -9.79
CA HIS A 486 28.14 -10.17 -8.51
C HIS A 486 26.60 -10.23 -8.66
N VAL A 487 25.89 -10.73 -7.65
CA VAL A 487 24.43 -10.95 -7.71
C VAL A 487 23.66 -9.66 -8.05
N PHE A 488 24.07 -8.51 -7.54
CA PHE A 488 23.46 -7.21 -7.88
C PHE A 488 23.62 -6.83 -9.36
N ALA A 489 24.79 -7.10 -9.96
CA ALA A 489 25.03 -6.79 -11.37
C ALA A 489 24.23 -7.73 -12.30
N GLN A 490 24.18 -9.02 -11.95
CA GLN A 490 23.41 -10.05 -12.68
C GLN A 490 21.90 -9.83 -12.64
N ASN A 491 21.43 -9.01 -11.70
CA ASN A 491 20.02 -8.75 -11.44
C ASN A 491 19.70 -7.25 -11.55
N LYS A 492 20.44 -6.46 -12.35
CA LYS A 492 20.17 -5.02 -12.52
C LYS A 492 18.71 -4.70 -12.90
N ASP A 493 18.08 -5.61 -13.61
CA ASP A 493 16.68 -5.57 -14.01
C ASP A 493 15.75 -6.19 -12.95
N PHE A 494 16.16 -6.43 -11.71
CA PHE A 494 15.25 -6.98 -10.69
C PHE A 494 14.18 -5.96 -10.30
N SER A 495 12.98 -6.45 -10.02
CA SER A 495 11.85 -5.67 -9.53
C SER A 495 11.02 -6.53 -8.59
N LYS A 496 10.35 -5.87 -7.65
CA LYS A 496 9.28 -6.49 -6.89
C LYS A 496 8.11 -6.89 -7.79
N VAL A 497 7.26 -7.77 -7.27
CA VAL A 497 6.12 -8.35 -8.00
C VAL A 497 4.85 -8.17 -7.18
N LEU A 498 3.84 -7.56 -7.80
CA LEU A 498 2.49 -7.46 -7.25
C LEU A 498 1.59 -8.52 -7.90
N VAL A 499 0.94 -9.36 -7.11
CA VAL A 499 0.11 -10.47 -7.60
C VAL A 499 -1.35 -10.25 -7.21
N PHE A 500 -2.25 -10.30 -8.19
CA PHE A 500 -3.70 -10.24 -7.99
C PHE A 500 -4.34 -11.59 -8.25
N SER A 501 -5.08 -12.11 -7.27
CA SER A 501 -5.87 -13.33 -7.40
C SER A 501 -7.34 -13.11 -7.08
N ALA A 502 -8.21 -13.88 -7.73
CA ALA A 502 -9.63 -13.95 -7.36
C ALA A 502 -9.88 -14.71 -6.05
N TRP A 503 -8.89 -15.47 -5.56
CA TRP A 503 -9.07 -16.46 -4.49
C TRP A 503 -8.22 -16.14 -3.26
N GLU A 504 -8.84 -16.05 -2.07
CA GLU A 504 -8.17 -15.80 -0.79
C GLU A 504 -7.06 -16.82 -0.42
N MET A 505 -7.12 -18.06 -0.93
CA MET A 505 -6.09 -19.07 -0.66
C MET A 505 -4.75 -18.74 -1.33
N VAL A 506 -4.76 -18.05 -2.46
CA VAL A 506 -3.57 -17.83 -3.30
C VAL A 506 -2.56 -16.89 -2.63
N PRO A 507 -2.96 -15.72 -2.09
CA PRO A 507 -2.02 -14.87 -1.38
C PRO A 507 -1.29 -15.59 -0.24
N ARG A 508 -2.03 -16.38 0.56
CA ARG A 508 -1.45 -17.18 1.65
C ARG A 508 -0.48 -18.23 1.13
N MET A 509 -0.84 -18.94 0.06
CA MET A 509 0.01 -19.94 -0.57
C MET A 509 1.32 -19.32 -1.08
N LEU A 510 1.25 -18.24 -1.86
CA LEU A 510 2.43 -17.56 -2.38
C LEU A 510 3.32 -17.02 -1.26
N ALA A 511 2.72 -16.44 -0.22
CA ALA A 511 3.45 -15.89 0.91
C ALA A 511 4.33 -16.93 1.61
N VAL A 512 3.84 -18.16 1.82
CA VAL A 512 4.60 -19.21 2.52
C VAL A 512 5.48 -20.04 1.59
N MET A 513 5.02 -20.38 0.38
CA MET A 513 5.76 -21.23 -0.55
C MET A 513 7.01 -20.53 -1.07
N LEU A 514 6.88 -19.28 -1.54
CA LEU A 514 8.01 -18.49 -2.05
C LEU A 514 8.99 -18.13 -0.93
N SER A 515 8.49 -17.80 0.26
CA SER A 515 9.33 -17.53 1.44
C SER A 515 10.11 -18.78 1.88
N TYR A 516 9.47 -19.94 1.90
CA TYR A 516 10.13 -21.20 2.20
C TYR A 516 11.21 -21.53 1.18
N GLU A 517 10.93 -21.38 -0.12
CA GLU A 517 11.90 -21.70 -1.17
C GLU A 517 13.10 -20.75 -1.16
N SER A 518 12.87 -19.44 -1.02
CA SER A 518 13.94 -18.44 -0.82
C SER A 518 14.81 -18.80 0.39
N GLU A 519 14.20 -19.12 1.52
CA GLU A 519 14.94 -19.48 2.72
C GLU A 519 15.71 -20.80 2.54
N ARG A 520 15.09 -21.82 1.95
CA ARG A 520 15.71 -23.12 1.70
C ARG A 520 16.96 -22.98 0.83
N ARG A 521 16.87 -22.26 -0.30
CA ARG A 521 18.01 -22.03 -1.21
C ARG A 521 19.19 -21.38 -0.50
N ASN A 522 18.93 -20.35 0.30
CA ASN A 522 19.97 -19.65 1.05
C ASN A 522 20.54 -20.50 2.19
N VAL A 523 19.69 -20.97 3.11
CA VAL A 523 20.11 -21.69 4.33
C VAL A 523 20.79 -23.01 4.00
N VAL A 524 20.22 -23.82 3.11
CA VAL A 524 20.82 -25.11 2.71
C VAL A 524 22.08 -24.88 1.86
N GLY A 525 22.10 -23.81 1.06
CA GLY A 525 23.26 -23.43 0.25
C GLY A 525 24.48 -23.05 1.10
N ALA A 526 24.26 -22.23 2.14
CA ALA A 526 25.32 -21.74 3.02
C ALA A 526 25.72 -22.77 4.08
N TYR A 527 24.74 -23.41 4.72
CA TYR A 527 24.95 -24.25 5.90
C TYR A 527 24.67 -25.71 5.58
N LYS A 528 25.69 -26.44 5.12
CA LYS A 528 25.59 -27.85 4.69
C LYS A 528 25.49 -28.88 5.85
N ASP A 529 24.99 -28.48 7.02
CA ASP A 529 24.97 -29.33 8.23
C ASP A 529 23.70 -30.20 8.32
N ASP A 530 23.85 -31.50 8.62
CA ASP A 530 22.78 -32.51 8.70
C ASP A 530 21.76 -32.28 9.84
N GLY A 531 21.97 -31.26 10.69
CA GLY A 531 21.12 -30.95 11.84
C GLY A 531 20.29 -29.66 11.75
N ILE A 532 20.34 -28.92 10.64
CA ILE A 532 19.58 -27.66 10.51
C ILE A 532 18.14 -27.94 10.11
N THR A 533 17.21 -27.54 10.97
CA THR A 533 15.77 -27.70 10.74
C THR A 533 15.08 -26.34 10.68
N TYR A 534 13.91 -26.30 10.01
CA TYR A 534 13.15 -25.09 9.78
C TYR A 534 12.77 -24.36 11.06
N ILE A 535 12.38 -25.14 12.09
CA ILE A 535 11.95 -24.64 13.41
C ILE A 535 13.09 -24.75 14.44
N THR A 536 14.33 -25.03 14.03
CA THR A 536 15.42 -25.27 14.98
C THR A 536 15.65 -24.08 15.92
N LYS A 537 15.96 -24.39 17.20
CA LYS A 537 16.46 -23.40 18.17
C LYS A 537 17.96 -23.12 18.02
N ARG A 538 18.67 -23.86 17.16
CA ARG A 538 20.10 -23.61 16.90
C ARG A 538 20.28 -22.22 16.30
N LYS A 539 21.21 -21.44 16.86
CA LYS A 539 21.51 -20.06 16.44
C LYS A 539 22.36 -19.94 15.18
N VAL A 540 22.56 -21.01 14.40
CA VAL A 540 23.43 -20.98 13.21
C VAL A 540 22.93 -19.91 12.24
N GLY A 541 23.81 -18.94 11.92
CA GLY A 541 23.47 -17.82 11.04
C GLY A 541 22.64 -16.71 11.69
N MET A 542 22.23 -16.81 12.96
CA MET A 542 21.42 -15.80 13.64
C MET A 542 22.32 -14.88 14.48
N ASN A 543 21.99 -13.59 14.52
CA ASN A 543 22.66 -12.59 15.37
C ASN A 543 24.18 -12.48 15.17
N ARG A 544 24.71 -12.90 14.01
CA ARG A 544 26.15 -12.91 13.73
C ARG A 544 26.78 -11.52 13.76
N MET A 545 26.05 -10.45 13.43
CA MET A 545 26.59 -9.09 13.59
C MET A 545 26.81 -8.74 15.06
N GLN A 546 25.87 -9.13 15.94
CA GLN A 546 26.01 -8.91 17.38
C GLN A 546 27.19 -9.68 17.96
N GLU A 547 27.47 -10.88 17.45
CA GLU A 547 28.56 -11.75 17.94
C GLU A 547 29.94 -11.40 17.34
N GLU A 548 30.03 -11.08 16.05
CA GLU A 548 31.31 -10.87 15.35
C GLU A 548 31.63 -9.41 15.04
N GLY A 549 30.61 -8.58 14.81
CA GLY A 549 30.73 -7.20 14.33
C GLY A 549 30.58 -6.13 15.40
N GLY A 550 30.03 -6.47 16.57
CA GLY A 550 29.66 -5.49 17.60
C GLY A 550 28.80 -4.36 17.01
N ASN A 551 29.07 -3.13 17.42
CA ASN A 551 28.36 -1.93 16.94
C ASN A 551 29.09 -1.23 15.78
N LEU A 552 30.03 -1.90 15.09
CA LEU A 552 30.92 -1.28 14.11
C LEU A 552 30.15 -0.62 12.95
N LEU A 553 29.13 -1.29 12.41
CA LEU A 553 28.33 -0.79 11.28
C LEU A 553 27.23 0.19 11.71
N GLU A 554 26.96 0.26 13.01
CA GLU A 554 26.02 1.18 13.65
C GLU A 554 26.70 2.51 14.02
N TYR A 555 28.04 2.56 13.95
CA TYR A 555 28.81 3.75 14.32
C TYR A 555 28.82 4.81 13.20
N PRO A 556 28.23 6.00 13.44
CA PRO A 556 28.12 7.08 12.46
C PRO A 556 29.41 7.90 12.42
N SER A 557 30.48 7.35 11.85
CA SER A 557 31.77 8.03 11.78
C SER A 557 31.72 9.28 10.88
N VAL A 558 32.02 10.44 11.46
CA VAL A 558 32.17 11.72 10.77
C VAL A 558 33.39 11.68 9.85
N TYR A 559 34.53 11.15 10.34
CA TYR A 559 35.75 11.02 9.54
C TYR A 559 35.50 10.23 8.25
N LEU A 560 34.85 9.06 8.35
CA LEU A 560 34.58 8.21 7.19
C LEU A 560 33.50 8.81 6.27
N ALA A 561 32.52 9.52 6.83
CA ALA A 561 31.50 10.21 6.05
C ALA A 561 32.10 11.32 5.18
N ASP A 562 33.04 12.09 5.74
CA ASP A 562 33.68 13.23 5.06
C ASP A 562 34.80 12.78 4.10
N LEU A 563 35.43 11.63 4.36
CA LEU A 563 36.49 11.09 3.51
C LEU A 563 36.00 10.68 2.11
N TYR A 564 34.77 10.19 1.99
CA TYR A 564 34.19 9.71 0.74
C TYR A 564 33.09 10.65 0.24
N ASP A 565 33.44 11.55 -0.68
CA ASP A 565 32.48 12.31 -1.47
C ASP A 565 32.09 11.53 -2.73
N TYR A 566 30.96 10.84 -2.67
CA TYR A 566 30.45 10.06 -3.80
C TYR A 566 30.22 10.88 -5.09
N ARG A 567 30.18 12.21 -5.03
CA ARG A 567 30.04 13.08 -6.23
C ARG A 567 31.35 13.14 -7.02
N GLU A 568 32.49 13.17 -6.33
CA GLU A 568 33.81 13.17 -6.97
C GLU A 568 34.13 11.81 -7.61
N TYR A 569 33.65 10.72 -7.00
CA TYR A 569 33.85 9.36 -7.48
C TYR A 569 32.75 8.85 -8.42
N PHE A 570 31.78 9.69 -8.76
CA PHE A 570 30.62 9.30 -9.55
C PHE A 570 31.03 8.70 -10.91
N GLY A 571 30.44 7.54 -11.24
CA GLY A 571 30.68 6.80 -12.48
C GLY A 571 31.97 5.97 -12.51
N GLN A 572 32.82 6.04 -11.48
CA GLN A 572 34.08 5.28 -11.43
C GLN A 572 33.85 3.79 -11.14
N ASN A 573 34.93 3.00 -11.30
CA ASN A 573 34.94 1.60 -10.90
C ASN A 573 35.21 1.44 -9.40
N ILE A 574 34.48 0.53 -8.75
CA ILE A 574 34.56 0.34 -7.30
C ILE A 574 35.97 -0.01 -6.80
N ASP A 575 36.78 -0.76 -7.55
CA ASP A 575 38.13 -1.13 -7.11
C ASP A 575 39.05 0.10 -7.06
N SER A 576 38.90 1.04 -8.01
CA SER A 576 39.64 2.30 -8.00
C SER A 576 39.29 3.16 -6.78
N ILE A 577 37.99 3.26 -6.45
CA ILE A 577 37.50 4.00 -5.29
C ILE A 577 38.06 3.39 -4.00
N ILE A 578 37.95 2.06 -3.86
CA ILE A 578 38.46 1.34 -2.68
C ILE A 578 39.96 1.57 -2.51
N ASN A 579 40.75 1.47 -3.59
CA ASN A 579 42.20 1.62 -3.53
C ASN A 579 42.61 3.04 -3.13
N ASP A 580 41.96 4.07 -3.68
CA ASP A 580 42.24 5.46 -3.32
C ASP A 580 41.92 5.75 -1.84
N LEU A 581 40.71 5.38 -1.39
CA LEU A 581 40.31 5.55 0.01
C LEU A 581 41.20 4.74 0.95
N GLN A 582 41.57 3.52 0.59
CA GLN A 582 42.48 2.70 1.39
C GLN A 582 43.84 3.38 1.54
N ASN A 583 44.38 3.99 0.48
CA ASN A 583 45.66 4.71 0.54
C ASN A 583 45.57 5.96 1.44
N LYS A 584 44.49 6.74 1.33
CA LYS A 584 44.23 7.91 2.19
C LYS A 584 44.16 7.50 3.67
N ILE A 585 43.35 6.48 3.98
CA ILE A 585 43.19 5.97 5.35
C ILE A 585 44.51 5.41 5.87
N GLN A 586 45.25 4.66 5.04
CA GLN A 586 46.54 4.10 5.46
C GLN A 586 47.54 5.21 5.80
N ALA A 587 47.56 6.31 5.05
CA ALA A 587 48.40 7.47 5.35
C ALA A 587 48.05 8.10 6.71
N ASP A 588 46.77 8.20 7.04
CA ASP A 588 46.32 8.72 8.35
C ASP A 588 46.65 7.76 9.50
N ILE A 589 46.41 6.46 9.30
CA ILE A 589 46.76 5.41 10.26
C ILE A 589 48.26 5.43 10.57
N ASN A 590 49.12 5.62 9.57
CA ASN A 590 50.58 5.62 9.73
C ASN A 590 51.07 6.74 10.68
N LYS A 591 50.31 7.84 10.83
CA LYS A 591 50.66 8.95 11.74
C LYS A 591 50.68 8.52 13.21
N PHE A 592 50.00 7.43 13.56
CA PHE A 592 49.95 6.94 14.95
C PHE A 592 51.19 6.13 15.36
N GLY A 593 52.01 5.65 14.40
CA GLY A 593 53.21 4.86 14.70
C GLY A 593 52.96 3.54 15.44
N LEU A 594 51.74 2.98 15.35
CA LEU A 594 51.35 1.76 16.05
C LEU A 594 51.72 0.49 15.24
N PRO A 595 52.05 -0.64 15.90
CA PRO A 595 52.37 -1.89 15.22
C PRO A 595 51.13 -2.52 14.55
N ILE A 596 51.33 -3.20 13.42
CA ILE A 596 50.27 -3.96 12.75
C ILE A 596 50.10 -5.32 13.46
N LEU A 597 48.87 -5.64 13.84
CA LEU A 597 48.49 -6.89 14.49
C LEU A 597 47.91 -7.87 13.46
N ASN A 598 48.35 -9.12 13.49
CA ASN A 598 47.81 -10.20 12.65
C ASN A 598 46.48 -10.75 13.19
N ILE A 599 45.53 -9.85 13.47
CA ILE A 599 44.19 -10.14 13.94
C ILE A 599 43.18 -9.24 13.23
N THR A 600 41.92 -9.67 13.21
CA THR A 600 40.76 -8.88 12.79
C THR A 600 39.83 -8.73 14.00
N SER A 601 39.51 -7.51 14.41
CA SER A 601 38.65 -7.22 15.57
C SER A 601 37.81 -5.98 15.29
N ALA A 602 36.49 -6.11 15.39
CA ALA A 602 35.57 -4.99 15.23
C ALA A 602 35.77 -3.93 16.33
N ASP A 603 36.03 -4.35 17.57
CA ASP A 603 36.28 -3.43 18.69
C ASP A 603 37.56 -2.60 18.48
N LEU A 604 38.65 -3.21 18.00
CA LEU A 604 39.87 -2.48 17.66
C LEU A 604 39.67 -1.53 16.48
N LEU A 605 38.83 -1.89 15.50
CA LEU A 605 38.47 -0.99 14.40
C LEU A 605 37.66 0.20 14.90
N LEU A 606 36.72 -0.01 15.83
CA LEU A 606 35.94 1.07 16.43
C LEU A 606 36.83 2.04 17.24
N LEU A 607 37.77 1.51 18.03
CA LEU A 607 38.76 2.34 18.73
C LEU A 607 39.64 3.14 17.75
N LEU A 608 40.04 2.52 16.64
CA LEU A 608 40.82 3.19 15.61
C LEU A 608 40.06 4.33 14.94
N ILE A 609 38.77 4.14 14.63
CA ILE A 609 37.91 5.19 14.06
C ILE A 609 37.82 6.38 15.02
N LYS A 610 37.54 6.13 16.30
CA LYS A 610 37.47 7.18 17.32
C LYS A 610 38.78 7.96 17.45
N ARG A 611 39.92 7.27 17.37
CA ARG A 611 41.24 7.90 17.37
C ARG A 611 41.50 8.73 16.11
N LEU A 612 41.03 8.28 14.94
CA LEU A 612 41.06 9.06 13.68
C LEU A 612 40.18 10.32 13.77
N GLU A 613 39.12 10.29 14.57
CA GLU A 613 38.25 11.44 14.87
C GLU A 613 38.81 12.35 15.98
N GLY A 614 39.99 12.05 16.52
CA GLY A 614 40.70 12.88 17.49
C GLY A 614 40.50 12.49 18.96
N GLU A 615 39.81 11.38 19.26
CA GLU A 615 39.73 10.86 20.63
C GLU A 615 41.10 10.29 21.08
N ASP A 616 41.60 10.72 22.24
CA ASP A 616 42.86 10.24 22.82
C ASP A 616 42.65 8.89 23.54
N LEU A 617 42.58 7.82 22.75
CA LEU A 617 42.34 6.45 23.23
C LEU A 617 43.59 5.57 23.08
N GLU A 618 44.00 4.90 24.16
CA GLU A 618 45.10 3.93 24.11
C GLU A 618 44.75 2.72 23.22
N MET A 619 45.68 2.35 22.33
CA MET A 619 45.55 1.18 21.47
C MET A 619 46.83 0.36 21.44
N ARG A 620 46.67 -0.97 21.44
CA ARG A 620 47.80 -1.92 21.42
C ARG A 620 48.42 -2.11 20.03
N GLY A 621 47.69 -1.77 18.97
CA GLY A 621 48.13 -1.93 17.59
C GLY A 621 46.95 -1.86 16.59
N ILE A 622 47.27 -1.88 15.31
CA ILE A 622 46.32 -1.71 14.20
C ILE A 622 46.00 -3.08 13.57
N PRO A 623 44.73 -3.48 13.39
CA PRO A 623 44.38 -4.70 12.68
C PRO A 623 44.93 -4.72 11.24
N GLN A 624 45.45 -5.87 10.78
CA GLN A 624 46.10 -6.02 9.46
C GLN A 624 45.28 -5.52 8.26
N ARG A 625 43.94 -5.56 8.35
CA ARG A 625 43.01 -5.18 7.28
C ARG A 625 42.30 -3.85 7.53
N ALA A 626 42.73 -3.08 8.52
CA ALA A 626 42.04 -1.88 8.99
C ALA A 626 41.74 -0.88 7.86
N ALA A 627 42.75 -0.44 7.12
CA ALA A 627 42.56 0.56 6.06
C ALA A 627 41.53 0.11 5.01
N ARG A 628 41.57 -1.16 4.61
CA ARG A 628 40.61 -1.72 3.66
C ARG A 628 39.20 -1.77 4.25
N THR A 629 39.03 -2.28 5.47
CA THR A 629 37.70 -2.36 6.09
C THR A 629 37.09 -0.98 6.31
N LEU A 630 37.90 0.00 6.73
CA LEU A 630 37.47 1.39 6.87
C LEU A 630 37.12 2.03 5.52
N ALA A 631 37.83 1.71 4.43
CA ALA A 631 37.45 2.16 3.08
C ALA A 631 36.06 1.63 2.67
N PHE A 632 35.76 0.36 2.94
CA PHE A 632 34.42 -0.20 2.71
C PHE A 632 33.37 0.48 3.58
N MET A 633 33.70 0.80 4.84
CA MET A 633 32.80 1.52 5.74
C MET A 633 32.51 2.93 5.24
N ALA A 634 33.53 3.65 4.76
CA ALA A 634 33.37 4.97 4.15
C ALA A 634 32.40 4.91 2.96
N ILE A 635 32.54 3.90 2.09
CA ILE A 635 31.68 3.78 0.90
C ILE A 635 30.23 3.43 1.25
N ALA A 636 30.01 2.43 2.11
CA ALA A 636 28.68 1.83 2.25
C ALA A 636 28.33 1.27 3.65
N SER A 637 28.96 1.72 4.74
CA SER A 637 28.46 1.37 6.08
C SER A 637 27.08 2.00 6.31
N PRO A 638 26.07 1.27 6.84
CA PRO A 638 24.72 1.81 7.05
C PRO A 638 24.69 3.14 7.81
N ALA A 639 25.39 3.24 8.94
CA ALA A 639 25.43 4.46 9.74
C ALA A 639 26.13 5.64 9.02
N VAL A 640 27.19 5.35 8.26
CA VAL A 640 27.92 6.38 7.49
C VAL A 640 27.06 6.88 6.32
N CYS A 641 26.36 5.98 5.63
CA CYS A 641 25.43 6.36 4.57
C CYS A 641 24.30 7.26 5.10
N MET A 642 23.70 6.86 6.23
CA MET A 642 22.64 7.64 6.85
C MET A 642 23.15 8.98 7.37
N LEU A 643 24.35 9.05 7.94
CA LEU A 643 24.96 10.30 8.35
C LEU A 643 25.10 11.28 7.18
N ARG A 644 25.56 10.81 6.02
CA ARG A 644 25.63 11.65 4.80
C ARG A 644 24.28 12.13 4.30
N ILE A 645 23.23 11.31 4.42
CA ILE A 645 21.87 11.71 4.07
C ILE A 645 21.41 12.83 5.00
N LEU A 646 21.52 12.62 6.31
CA LEU A 646 21.05 13.58 7.32
C LEU A 646 21.83 14.91 7.30
N LYS A 647 23.13 14.88 6.97
CA LYS A 647 23.93 16.10 6.75
C LYS A 647 23.40 16.99 5.61
N ASN A 648 22.71 16.38 4.64
CA ASN A 648 22.14 17.07 3.48
C ASN A 648 20.62 17.27 3.57
N SER A 649 20.03 17.01 4.75
CA SER A 649 18.60 17.12 5.03
C SER A 649 18.28 18.37 5.85
N GLU A 650 17.06 18.88 5.68
CA GLU A 650 16.53 19.96 6.52
C GLU A 650 16.28 19.45 7.94
N LYS A 651 16.87 20.14 8.92
CA LYS A 651 16.82 19.78 10.34
C LYS A 651 15.72 20.53 11.06
N PRO A 652 15.14 19.97 12.12
CA PRO A 652 14.22 20.70 12.97
C PRO A 652 14.96 21.83 13.71
N GLU A 653 14.25 22.93 14.02
CA GLU A 653 14.84 24.13 14.66
C GLU A 653 15.53 23.84 16.01
N ASN A 654 15.08 22.79 16.71
CA ASN A 654 15.58 22.36 18.01
C ASN A 654 16.61 21.21 17.93
N ALA A 655 17.17 20.92 16.75
CA ALA A 655 18.20 19.90 16.59
C ALA A 655 19.46 20.22 17.42
N ASP A 656 19.89 19.27 18.24
CA ASP A 656 21.15 19.39 18.99
C ASP A 656 22.37 19.01 18.12
N ALA A 657 23.57 19.18 18.69
CA ALA A 657 24.83 18.87 18.00
C ALA A 657 25.02 17.39 17.66
N TYR A 658 24.26 16.48 18.27
CA TYR A 658 24.37 15.03 18.08
C TYR A 658 23.21 14.45 17.25
N TYR A 659 22.27 15.29 16.83
CA TYR A 659 21.04 14.91 16.15
C TYR A 659 21.29 13.96 14.96
N GLU A 660 22.21 14.33 14.06
CA GLU A 660 22.50 13.52 12.87
C GLU A 660 23.10 12.18 13.24
N THR A 661 24.09 12.16 14.14
CA THR A 661 24.76 10.92 14.56
C THR A 661 23.81 9.98 15.30
N THR A 662 22.95 10.52 16.17
CA THR A 662 21.98 9.73 16.95
C THR A 662 20.95 9.09 16.04
N ASN A 663 20.37 9.87 15.12
CA ASN A 663 19.38 9.36 14.18
C ASN A 663 19.99 8.43 13.11
N ALA A 664 21.20 8.72 12.63
CA ALA A 664 21.91 7.84 11.72
C ALA A 664 22.17 6.47 12.34
N LYS A 665 22.55 6.45 13.62
CA LYS A 665 22.74 5.22 14.39
C LYS A 665 21.44 4.44 14.53
N ASP A 666 20.35 5.10 14.92
CA ASP A 666 19.03 4.46 15.10
C ASP A 666 18.55 3.75 13.82
N VAL A 667 18.64 4.43 12.67
CA VAL A 667 18.30 3.81 11.37
C VAL A 667 19.28 2.69 11.02
N ALA A 668 20.57 2.86 11.32
CA ALA A 668 21.58 1.84 11.07
C ALA A 668 21.34 0.57 11.88
N GLU A 669 20.90 0.65 13.14
CA GLU A 669 20.51 -0.49 13.97
C GLU A 669 19.39 -1.29 13.28
N SER A 670 18.39 -0.60 12.73
CA SER A 670 17.30 -1.22 11.96
C SER A 670 17.79 -1.93 10.69
N ILE A 671 18.73 -1.34 9.94
CA ILE A 671 19.35 -1.98 8.76
C ILE A 671 20.21 -3.17 9.18
N VAL A 672 21.02 -3.03 10.23
CA VAL A 672 21.92 -4.08 10.74
C VAL A 672 21.13 -5.30 11.23
N ALA A 673 19.94 -5.08 11.81
CA ALA A 673 19.03 -6.14 12.20
C ALA A 673 18.60 -7.05 11.04
N LEU A 674 18.62 -6.57 9.78
CA LEU A 674 18.37 -7.42 8.61
C LEU A 674 19.45 -8.50 8.47
N PHE A 675 20.72 -8.16 8.67
CA PHE A 675 21.83 -9.10 8.55
C PHE A 675 21.89 -10.11 9.70
N ASN A 676 21.16 -9.88 10.79
CA ASN A 676 21.05 -10.83 11.90
C ASN A 676 20.05 -11.97 11.65
N ARG A 677 19.26 -11.90 10.57
CA ARG A 677 18.34 -12.98 10.17
C ARG A 677 19.11 -14.11 9.49
N ARG A 678 18.84 -15.36 9.90
CA ARG A 678 19.48 -16.58 9.39
C ARG A 678 19.52 -16.71 7.87
N GLU A 679 18.42 -16.36 7.20
CA GLU A 679 18.36 -16.45 5.74
C GLU A 679 19.20 -15.35 5.06
N ASN A 680 19.26 -14.17 5.67
CA ASN A 680 19.95 -13.02 5.12
C ASN A 680 21.46 -13.16 5.30
N SER A 681 21.89 -13.71 6.44
CA SER A 681 23.30 -14.06 6.66
C SER A 681 23.77 -15.13 5.69
N ALA A 682 22.94 -16.14 5.41
CA ALA A 682 23.22 -17.13 4.38
C ALA A 682 23.32 -16.50 2.98
N ALA A 683 22.40 -15.59 2.63
CA ALA A 683 22.45 -14.86 1.37
C ALA A 683 23.73 -14.01 1.20
N VAL A 684 24.16 -13.33 2.26
CA VAL A 684 25.41 -12.55 2.29
C VAL A 684 26.63 -13.47 2.14
N GLU A 685 26.70 -14.56 2.89
CA GLU A 685 27.83 -15.51 2.82
C GLU A 685 27.95 -16.14 1.43
N LEU A 686 26.82 -16.47 0.79
CA LEU A 686 26.78 -17.00 -0.58
C LEU A 686 27.11 -15.96 -1.66
N SER A 687 27.09 -14.67 -1.33
CA SER A 687 27.33 -13.57 -2.26
C SER A 687 28.69 -12.90 -2.07
N THR A 688 29.49 -13.35 -1.11
CA THR A 688 30.74 -12.69 -0.72
C THR A 688 31.93 -13.65 -0.73
N PRO A 689 33.17 -13.13 -0.81
CA PRO A 689 34.37 -13.96 -0.74
C PRO A 689 34.47 -14.74 0.59
N LYS A 690 35.02 -15.95 0.51
CA LYS A 690 35.31 -16.78 1.68
C LYS A 690 36.50 -16.24 2.47
N GLY A 691 36.58 -16.57 3.76
CA GLY A 691 37.70 -16.20 4.65
C GLY A 691 37.60 -14.80 5.28
N LEU A 692 36.53 -14.06 4.97
CA LEU A 692 36.18 -12.80 5.62
C LEU A 692 35.45 -13.04 6.95
N LYS A 693 35.62 -12.15 7.92
CA LYS A 693 34.71 -12.07 9.08
C LYS A 693 33.32 -11.62 8.63
N TYR A 694 32.28 -11.96 9.39
CA TYR A 694 30.92 -11.67 8.94
C TYR A 694 30.65 -10.17 8.72
N TYR A 695 31.15 -9.28 9.58
CA TYR A 695 31.01 -7.84 9.37
C TYR A 695 31.72 -7.34 8.11
N GLU A 696 32.85 -7.95 7.71
CA GLU A 696 33.53 -7.64 6.45
C GLU A 696 32.72 -8.13 5.24
N GLN A 697 32.05 -9.29 5.36
CA GLN A 697 31.13 -9.78 4.34
C GLN A 697 29.93 -8.83 4.17
N VAL A 698 29.34 -8.38 5.28
CA VAL A 698 28.23 -7.41 5.24
C VAL A 698 28.68 -6.11 4.57
N LEU A 699 29.83 -5.56 4.95
CA LEU A 699 30.37 -4.35 4.31
C LEU A 699 30.62 -4.55 2.82
N HIS A 700 31.21 -5.69 2.42
CA HIS A 700 31.39 -6.04 1.02
C HIS A 700 30.05 -6.10 0.28
N TYR A 701 29.04 -6.73 0.88
CA TYR A 701 27.71 -6.83 0.30
C TYR A 701 27.05 -5.44 0.14
N CYS A 702 27.17 -4.56 1.13
CA CYS A 702 26.66 -3.18 1.05
C CYS A 702 27.34 -2.35 -0.04
N VAL A 703 28.67 -2.46 -0.16
CA VAL A 703 29.44 -1.82 -1.24
C VAL A 703 28.99 -2.36 -2.60
N MET A 704 28.99 -3.67 -2.80
CA MET A 704 28.56 -4.24 -4.08
C MET A 704 27.09 -3.97 -4.39
N GLY A 705 26.26 -3.74 -3.38
CA GLY A 705 24.85 -3.39 -3.54
C GLY A 705 24.57 -1.90 -3.72
N ASN A 706 25.59 -1.04 -3.83
CA ASN A 706 25.44 0.41 -3.99
C ASN A 706 24.54 1.02 -2.89
N LEU A 707 24.71 0.60 -1.62
CA LEU A 707 23.77 0.93 -0.55
C LEU A 707 23.46 2.43 -0.42
N GLN A 708 24.46 3.32 -0.57
CA GLN A 708 24.23 4.77 -0.55
C GLN A 708 23.21 5.21 -1.62
N SER A 709 23.42 4.81 -2.88
CA SER A 709 22.53 5.17 -3.99
C SER A 709 21.12 4.60 -3.81
N VAL A 710 21.00 3.39 -3.25
CA VAL A 710 19.70 2.78 -2.91
C VAL A 710 18.94 3.60 -1.86
N LEU A 711 19.64 4.06 -0.82
CA LEU A 711 19.03 4.88 0.23
C LEU A 711 18.68 6.28 -0.28
N ASP A 712 19.55 6.89 -1.09
CA ASP A 712 19.29 8.22 -1.69
C ASP A 712 18.09 8.17 -2.64
N GLU A 713 17.95 7.12 -3.45
CA GLU A 713 16.78 6.87 -4.30
C GLU A 713 15.50 6.72 -3.47
N TYR A 714 15.56 6.01 -2.33
CA TYR A 714 14.40 5.87 -1.45
C TYR A 714 14.04 7.19 -0.76
N CYS A 715 15.03 7.95 -0.30
CA CYS A 715 14.80 9.26 0.31
C CYS A 715 14.18 10.24 -0.68
N HIS A 716 14.62 10.24 -1.94
CA HIS A 716 14.00 11.01 -3.02
C HIS A 716 12.50 10.68 -3.20
N MET A 717 12.12 9.42 -3.01
CA MET A 717 10.71 9.00 -3.12
C MET A 717 9.89 9.28 -1.86
N ILE A 718 10.53 9.29 -0.68
CA ILE A 718 9.86 9.57 0.59
C ILE A 718 9.52 11.06 0.70
N ASP A 719 10.50 11.92 0.45
CA ASP A 719 10.40 13.35 0.71
C ASP A 719 11.31 14.18 -0.19
N GLU A 720 10.71 14.89 -1.14
CA GLU A 720 11.42 15.85 -1.99
C GLU A 720 11.89 17.08 -1.20
N GLY A 721 11.24 17.39 -0.06
CA GLY A 721 11.65 18.47 0.85
C GLY A 721 12.80 18.11 1.79
N LYS A 722 13.26 16.85 1.75
CA LYS A 722 14.45 16.37 2.48
C LYS A 722 14.39 16.62 4.00
N HIS A 723 13.23 16.55 4.64
CA HIS A 723 13.10 16.73 6.09
C HIS A 723 13.65 15.51 6.86
N ALA A 724 14.62 15.74 7.75
CA ALA A 724 15.38 14.68 8.42
C ALA A 724 14.51 13.74 9.27
N ASP A 725 13.68 14.27 10.18
CA ASP A 725 12.83 13.47 11.08
C ASP A 725 11.92 12.51 10.29
N TYR A 726 11.36 13.02 9.19
CA TYR A 726 10.44 12.26 8.38
C TYR A 726 11.11 11.12 7.62
N ILE A 727 12.33 11.36 7.10
CA ILE A 727 13.17 10.33 6.49
C ILE A 727 13.49 9.21 7.51
N VAL A 728 13.90 9.59 8.72
CA VAL A 728 14.23 8.67 9.82
C VAL A 728 13.03 7.81 10.18
N ASP A 729 11.87 8.43 10.43
CA ASP A 729 10.63 7.73 10.75
C ASP A 729 10.24 6.69 9.68
N LYS A 730 10.37 7.06 8.40
CA LYS A 730 9.98 6.18 7.27
C LYS A 730 10.95 5.03 7.07
N LEU A 731 12.24 5.27 7.21
CA LEU A 731 13.25 4.21 7.15
C LEU A 731 13.08 3.21 8.29
N ASN A 732 12.83 3.67 9.52
CA ASN A 732 12.57 2.76 10.63
C ASN A 732 11.27 1.95 10.45
N ALA A 733 10.23 2.56 9.86
CA ALA A 733 8.97 1.87 9.58
C ALA A 733 9.05 0.82 8.44
N THR A 734 10.15 0.81 7.67
CA THR A 734 10.33 -0.08 6.51
C THR A 734 10.53 -1.54 6.89
N PHE A 735 11.15 -1.82 8.04
CA PHE A 735 11.65 -3.16 8.35
C PHE A 735 10.65 -4.00 9.13
N ILE A 736 9.87 -4.81 8.41
CA ILE A 736 8.88 -5.70 9.04
C ILE A 736 9.54 -6.99 9.55
N SER A 737 9.12 -7.40 10.75
CA SER A 737 9.52 -8.68 11.33
C SER A 737 8.94 -9.86 10.55
N ALA A 738 9.71 -10.93 10.38
CA ALA A 738 9.20 -12.17 9.82
C ALA A 738 8.03 -12.68 10.68
N THR A 739 6.90 -12.96 10.05
CA THR A 739 5.71 -13.53 10.70
C THR A 739 5.46 -14.92 10.16
N SER A 740 4.68 -15.75 10.85
CA SER A 740 4.40 -17.11 10.37
C SER A 740 2.90 -17.38 10.25
N TYR A 741 2.53 -18.17 9.25
CA TYR A 741 1.23 -18.82 9.21
C TYR A 741 1.30 -20.22 9.78
N GLN A 742 0.24 -20.60 10.49
CA GLN A 742 -0.01 -22.00 10.82
C GLN A 742 -0.63 -22.68 9.61
N ILE A 743 0.06 -23.63 9.00
CA ILE A 743 -0.37 -24.33 7.79
C ILE A 743 -0.69 -25.78 8.13
N GLU A 744 -1.83 -26.26 7.64
CA GLU A 744 -2.22 -27.64 7.81
C GLU A 744 -1.39 -28.56 6.91
N THR A 745 -0.97 -29.69 7.46
CA THR A 745 -0.12 -30.68 6.78
C THR A 745 -0.76 -32.06 6.85
N THR A 746 -0.13 -33.05 6.21
CA THR A 746 -0.47 -34.48 6.35
C THR A 746 -0.52 -34.95 7.81
N ASP A 747 0.25 -34.29 8.68
CA ASP A 747 0.41 -34.69 10.07
C ASP A 747 -0.64 -34.04 10.98
N SER A 748 -1.30 -32.97 10.54
CA SER A 748 -2.21 -32.17 11.37
C SER A 748 -3.66 -32.14 10.88
N TYR A 749 -3.90 -32.20 9.58
CA TYR A 749 -5.23 -31.95 9.00
C TYR A 749 -6.29 -32.95 9.50
N CYS A 750 -7.40 -32.43 10.03
CA CYS A 750 -8.51 -33.18 10.65
C CYS A 750 -8.17 -34.02 11.90
N LYS A 751 -6.96 -33.97 12.44
CA LYS A 751 -6.56 -34.74 13.63
C LYS A 751 -6.72 -33.91 14.91
N GLU A 752 -7.20 -34.53 15.99
CA GLU A 752 -7.44 -33.84 17.27
C GLU A 752 -6.14 -33.36 17.94
N GLU A 753 -5.08 -34.17 17.89
CA GLU A 753 -3.76 -33.84 18.46
C GLU A 753 -2.78 -33.24 17.42
N GLY A 754 -3.26 -32.99 16.20
CA GLY A 754 -2.46 -32.49 15.09
C GLY A 754 -1.98 -31.05 15.31
N LYS A 755 -0.67 -30.81 15.31
CA LYS A 755 -0.11 -29.44 15.36
C LYS A 755 0.17 -28.95 13.95
N SER A 756 -0.46 -27.85 13.58
CA SER A 756 -0.17 -27.15 12.33
C SER A 756 1.28 -26.67 12.28
N MET A 757 1.80 -26.59 11.06
CA MET A 757 3.19 -26.26 10.78
C MET A 757 3.35 -24.74 10.65
N PRO A 758 4.16 -24.08 11.49
CA PRO A 758 4.46 -22.66 11.30
C PRO A 758 5.37 -22.47 10.09
N MET A 759 4.89 -21.77 9.06
CA MET A 759 5.67 -21.37 7.89
C MET A 759 5.83 -19.85 7.86
N ARG A 760 7.08 -19.36 7.77
CA ARG A 760 7.44 -17.95 7.78
C ARG A 760 7.11 -17.26 6.47
N ARG A 761 6.82 -15.96 6.60
CA ARG A 761 6.63 -14.97 5.54
C ARG A 761 7.72 -13.91 5.70
N ASN A 762 8.61 -13.81 4.73
CA ASN A 762 9.76 -12.91 4.76
C ASN A 762 10.17 -12.42 3.36
N PHE A 763 10.07 -13.27 2.34
CA PHE A 763 10.29 -12.92 0.94
C PHE A 763 8.99 -12.45 0.28
N ALA A 764 7.90 -13.17 0.58
CA ALA A 764 6.57 -12.92 0.05
C ALA A 764 5.54 -12.75 1.19
N PHE A 765 4.60 -11.83 0.99
CA PHE A 765 3.51 -11.56 1.93
C PHE A 765 2.16 -11.49 1.21
N ASP A 766 1.10 -11.81 1.94
CA ASP A 766 -0.27 -11.55 1.52
C ASP A 766 -0.77 -10.23 2.09
N TYR A 767 -1.63 -9.56 1.32
CA TYR A 767 -2.35 -8.36 1.71
C TYR A 767 -3.85 -8.67 1.74
N ALA A 768 -4.36 -9.01 2.93
CA ALA A 768 -5.71 -9.54 3.16
C ALA A 768 -6.60 -8.63 4.03
N LYS A 769 -7.92 -8.91 4.04
CA LYS A 769 -8.95 -8.06 4.67
C LYS A 769 -8.84 -8.16 6.17
N VAL A 770 -8.86 -7.01 6.82
CA VAL A 770 -8.75 -6.90 8.26
C VAL A 770 -10.12 -6.62 8.87
N VAL A 771 -10.53 -7.45 9.84
CA VAL A 771 -11.78 -7.26 10.61
C VAL A 771 -11.50 -6.58 11.97
N GLN A 772 -10.23 -6.34 12.34
CA GLN A 772 -9.84 -5.80 13.66
C GLN A 772 -8.84 -4.63 13.56
N ASP A 773 -9.06 -3.56 14.33
CA ASP A 773 -8.24 -2.33 14.36
C ASP A 773 -6.72 -2.56 14.48
N LYS A 774 -6.28 -3.59 15.23
CA LYS A 774 -4.84 -3.91 15.40
C LYS A 774 -4.16 -4.31 14.10
N ASN A 775 -4.88 -4.93 13.16
CA ASN A 775 -4.32 -5.42 11.90
C ASN A 775 -4.35 -4.34 10.79
N ILE A 776 -5.09 -3.23 10.97
CA ILE A 776 -5.08 -2.11 10.00
C ILE A 776 -3.69 -1.47 9.96
N LYS A 777 -3.09 -1.26 11.14
CA LYS A 777 -1.70 -0.82 11.27
C LYS A 777 -0.73 -1.77 10.56
N HIS A 778 -0.95 -3.08 10.66
CA HIS A 778 -0.11 -4.08 10.00
C HIS A 778 -0.13 -3.94 8.47
N ASN A 779 -1.30 -3.73 7.87
CA ASN A 779 -1.41 -3.51 6.43
C ASN A 779 -0.77 -2.20 5.98
N GLY A 780 -0.93 -1.11 6.74
CA GLY A 780 -0.26 0.16 6.45
C GLY A 780 1.27 0.03 6.50
N THR A 781 1.81 -0.65 7.52
CA THR A 781 3.25 -0.96 7.60
C THR A 781 3.69 -1.86 6.44
N LEU A 782 2.90 -2.88 6.07
CA LEU A 782 3.20 -3.79 4.96
C LEU A 782 3.30 -3.07 3.61
N GLN A 783 2.37 -2.14 3.35
CA GLN A 783 2.44 -1.31 2.15
C GLN A 783 3.73 -0.46 2.13
N GLN A 784 4.08 0.17 3.25
CA GLN A 784 5.30 0.98 3.36
C GLN A 784 6.56 0.14 3.12
N ALA A 785 6.65 -1.04 3.74
CA ALA A 785 7.76 -1.96 3.52
C ALA A 785 7.84 -2.45 2.06
N PHE A 786 6.70 -2.73 1.42
CA PHE A 786 6.68 -3.11 0.02
C PHE A 786 7.10 -1.96 -0.91
N ASN A 787 6.80 -0.71 -0.58
CA ASN A 787 7.29 0.46 -1.32
C ASN A 787 8.74 0.86 -0.98
N SER A 788 9.40 0.19 -0.03
CA SER A 788 10.84 0.35 0.19
C SER A 788 11.67 -0.47 -0.81
N PRO A 789 12.99 -0.27 -0.93
CA PRO A 789 13.84 -1.15 -1.73
C PRO A 789 14.02 -2.54 -1.09
N PHE A 790 13.75 -2.71 0.21
CA PHE A 790 13.99 -3.95 0.96
C PHE A 790 12.83 -4.95 0.85
N ARG A 791 13.00 -6.17 1.36
CA ARG A 791 11.93 -7.19 1.42
C ARG A 791 10.68 -6.67 2.18
N PRO A 792 9.47 -7.06 1.78
CA PRO A 792 9.15 -8.15 0.85
C PRO A 792 9.28 -7.79 -0.63
N PHE A 793 9.59 -8.80 -1.45
CA PHE A 793 9.71 -8.69 -2.91
C PHE A 793 8.47 -9.16 -3.66
N VAL A 794 7.61 -9.95 -3.01
CA VAL A 794 6.33 -10.34 -3.58
C VAL A 794 5.22 -9.94 -2.62
N LEU A 795 4.24 -9.22 -3.13
CA LEU A 795 3.00 -8.92 -2.42
C LEU A 795 1.84 -9.51 -3.20
N ALA A 796 1.09 -10.41 -2.58
CA ALA A 796 -0.08 -11.04 -3.19
C ALA A 796 -1.36 -10.54 -2.52
N THR A 797 -2.38 -10.22 -3.31
CA THR A 797 -3.64 -9.68 -2.81
C THR A 797 -4.83 -10.14 -3.64
N THR A 798 -6.04 -9.87 -3.15
CA THR A 798 -7.29 -10.09 -3.87
C THR A 798 -7.87 -8.73 -4.32
N SER A 799 -9.20 -8.62 -4.48
CA SER A 799 -9.88 -7.36 -4.77
C SER A 799 -9.62 -6.24 -3.74
N ILE A 800 -9.10 -6.58 -2.56
CA ILE A 800 -8.80 -5.63 -1.49
C ILE A 800 -7.68 -4.65 -1.88
N GLY A 801 -6.66 -5.13 -2.58
CA GLY A 801 -5.55 -4.28 -3.03
C GLY A 801 -5.79 -3.64 -4.40
N GLN A 802 -6.98 -3.80 -4.99
CA GLN A 802 -7.29 -3.39 -6.36
C GLN A 802 -7.49 -1.87 -6.48
N GLU A 803 -7.94 -1.22 -5.41
CA GLU A 803 -8.28 0.21 -5.40
C GLU A 803 -7.55 0.98 -4.30
N GLY A 804 -7.46 2.30 -4.46
CA GLY A 804 -6.97 3.23 -3.43
C GLY A 804 -5.48 3.23 -3.06
N LEU A 805 -4.78 2.10 -3.18
CA LEU A 805 -3.41 1.95 -2.66
C LEU A 805 -2.34 2.08 -3.75
N ASP A 806 -1.15 2.52 -3.35
CA ASP A 806 0.03 2.62 -4.22
C ASP A 806 1.10 1.57 -3.87
N PHE A 807 1.66 0.91 -4.90
CA PHE A 807 2.65 -0.16 -4.77
C PHE A 807 3.81 -0.03 -5.78
N HIS A 808 4.07 1.18 -6.29
CA HIS A 808 4.81 1.43 -7.55
C HIS A 808 6.31 1.73 -7.40
N TRP A 809 6.81 2.03 -6.20
CA TRP A 809 8.14 2.62 -6.04
C TRP A 809 9.26 1.69 -6.53
N TYR A 810 9.17 0.40 -6.21
CA TYR A 810 10.15 -0.62 -6.62
C TYR A 810 9.49 -1.82 -7.33
N THR A 811 8.30 -1.61 -7.86
CA THR A 811 7.50 -2.64 -8.54
C THR A 811 7.18 -2.19 -9.95
N ARG A 812 7.57 -2.99 -10.94
CA ARG A 812 7.13 -2.85 -12.33
C ARG A 812 6.46 -4.11 -12.87
N LYS A 813 6.46 -5.21 -12.10
CA LYS A 813 5.86 -6.49 -12.51
C LYS A 813 4.52 -6.69 -11.83
N ILE A 814 3.47 -6.87 -12.62
CA ILE A 814 2.13 -7.20 -12.14
C ILE A 814 1.69 -8.55 -12.68
N VAL A 815 1.27 -9.44 -11.79
CA VAL A 815 0.77 -10.77 -12.15
C VAL A 815 -0.73 -10.82 -11.95
N HIS A 816 -1.48 -11.04 -13.03
CA HIS A 816 -2.91 -11.34 -12.99
C HIS A 816 -3.08 -12.85 -12.80
N TRP A 817 -2.88 -13.33 -11.57
CA TRP A 817 -2.92 -14.77 -11.26
C TRP A 817 -4.21 -15.43 -11.72
N ASN A 818 -5.32 -14.69 -11.60
CA ASN A 818 -6.58 -14.95 -12.29
C ASN A 818 -6.96 -13.72 -13.11
N LEU A 819 -7.53 -13.95 -14.30
CA LEU A 819 -8.10 -12.88 -15.10
C LEU A 819 -9.25 -12.22 -14.33
N PRO A 820 -9.31 -10.88 -14.28
CA PRO A 820 -10.53 -10.21 -13.85
C PRO A 820 -11.66 -10.51 -14.82
N ILE A 821 -12.90 -10.44 -14.33
CA ILE A 821 -14.08 -10.54 -15.19
C ILE A 821 -14.23 -9.25 -16.00
N ASN A 822 -13.95 -8.11 -15.38
CA ASN A 822 -14.12 -6.80 -15.99
C ASN A 822 -12.77 -6.26 -16.51
N PRO A 823 -12.70 -5.72 -17.74
CA PRO A 823 -11.49 -5.06 -18.26
C PRO A 823 -11.04 -3.88 -17.38
N VAL A 824 -11.99 -3.14 -16.80
CA VAL A 824 -11.71 -1.99 -15.93
C VAL A 824 -10.93 -2.42 -14.70
N ASP A 825 -11.25 -3.59 -14.13
CA ASP A 825 -10.50 -4.15 -13.00
C ASP A 825 -9.04 -4.40 -13.38
N MET A 826 -8.77 -4.80 -14.63
CA MET A 826 -7.40 -4.99 -15.10
C MET A 826 -6.63 -3.68 -15.13
N GLU A 827 -7.23 -2.62 -15.68
CA GLU A 827 -6.66 -1.27 -15.68
C GLU A 827 -6.45 -0.73 -14.26
N GLN A 828 -7.40 -0.96 -13.34
CA GLN A 828 -7.28 -0.55 -11.94
C GLN A 828 -6.14 -1.27 -11.21
N ARG A 829 -5.96 -2.57 -11.47
CA ARG A 829 -4.85 -3.38 -10.95
C ARG A 829 -3.51 -2.85 -11.47
N GLU A 830 -3.40 -2.59 -12.77
CA GLU A 830 -2.19 -2.02 -13.39
C GLU A 830 -1.91 -0.60 -12.87
N GLY A 831 -2.97 0.18 -12.62
CA GLY A 831 -2.92 1.49 -12.01
C GLY A 831 -2.29 1.52 -10.61
N ARG A 832 -2.11 0.37 -9.95
CA ARG A 832 -1.38 0.27 -8.67
C ARG A 832 0.12 0.47 -8.80
N ILE A 833 0.68 0.14 -9.96
CA ILE A 833 2.11 0.26 -10.27
C ILE A 833 2.39 1.33 -11.34
N ASN A 834 1.43 1.59 -12.24
CA ASN A 834 1.49 2.69 -13.19
C ASN A 834 1.09 4.00 -12.49
N ARG A 835 2.05 4.61 -11.80
CA ARG A 835 1.89 5.81 -10.96
C ARG A 835 3.05 6.80 -11.16
N TYR A 836 2.92 7.98 -10.56
CA TYR A 836 3.94 9.03 -10.53
C TYR A 836 5.32 8.46 -10.15
N LYS A 837 6.35 8.73 -10.97
CA LYS A 837 7.72 8.27 -10.77
C LYS A 837 7.83 6.77 -10.45
N CYS A 838 6.99 5.92 -11.06
CA CYS A 838 7.12 4.47 -10.90
C CYS A 838 8.51 3.98 -11.32
N LEU A 839 8.89 2.78 -10.86
CA LEU A 839 10.22 2.22 -11.12
C LEU A 839 10.62 2.24 -12.60
N ALA A 840 9.68 1.95 -13.51
CA ALA A 840 9.93 1.98 -14.96
C ALA A 840 10.31 3.39 -15.44
N ILE A 841 9.60 4.43 -14.99
CA ILE A 841 9.95 5.82 -15.31
C ILE A 841 11.34 6.15 -14.78
N ARG A 842 11.60 5.90 -13.50
CA ARG A 842 12.88 6.27 -12.86
C ARG A 842 14.08 5.59 -13.53
N ARG A 843 13.97 4.31 -13.90
CA ARG A 843 15.04 3.61 -14.62
C ARG A 843 15.25 4.13 -16.04
N ASN A 844 14.18 4.46 -16.76
CA ASN A 844 14.33 5.07 -18.08
C ASN A 844 14.94 6.47 -17.98
N ILE A 845 14.53 7.28 -17.00
CA ILE A 845 15.14 8.59 -16.73
C ILE A 845 16.63 8.44 -16.40
N ALA A 846 16.99 7.53 -15.50
CA ALA A 846 18.39 7.24 -15.19
C ALA A 846 19.18 6.71 -16.40
N LYS A 847 18.52 6.01 -17.34
CA LYS A 847 19.14 5.55 -18.58
C LYS A 847 19.47 6.72 -19.53
N PHE A 848 18.56 7.68 -19.72
CA PHE A 848 18.76 8.80 -20.64
C PHE A 848 19.56 9.96 -20.02
N PHE A 849 19.40 10.21 -18.73
CA PHE A 849 19.94 11.36 -18.02
C PHE A 849 20.93 11.01 -16.90
N GLY A 850 21.33 9.74 -16.78
CA GLY A 850 22.24 9.26 -15.73
C GLY A 850 23.68 9.79 -15.79
N GLY A 851 23.98 10.73 -16.69
CA GLY A 851 25.19 11.55 -16.57
C GLY A 851 25.09 12.63 -15.49
N LYS A 852 23.87 12.92 -14.99
CA LYS A 852 23.61 13.80 -13.85
C LYS A 852 23.64 13.00 -12.56
N TYR A 853 24.06 13.66 -11.49
CA TYR A 853 24.25 13.02 -10.19
C TYR A 853 22.93 12.88 -9.41
N SER A 854 22.16 13.96 -9.27
CA SER A 854 20.94 13.94 -8.44
C SER A 854 19.68 13.58 -9.23
N TRP A 855 18.74 12.91 -8.56
CA TRP A 855 17.42 12.59 -9.14
C TRP A 855 16.66 13.85 -9.58
N GLU A 856 16.75 14.91 -8.80
CA GLU A 856 16.13 16.20 -9.09
C GLU A 856 16.67 16.77 -10.41
N GLU A 857 17.99 16.85 -10.57
CA GLU A 857 18.62 17.28 -11.82
C GLU A 857 18.20 16.43 -13.02
N MET A 858 18.14 15.10 -12.87
CA MET A 858 17.71 14.21 -13.95
C MET A 858 16.26 14.49 -14.38
N PHE A 859 15.34 14.63 -13.42
CA PHE A 859 13.94 14.90 -13.72
C PHE A 859 13.73 16.31 -14.28
N THR A 860 14.42 17.32 -13.75
CA THR A 860 14.36 18.69 -14.27
C THR A 860 14.89 18.76 -15.70
N GLU A 861 16.00 18.08 -16.01
CA GLU A 861 16.55 18.04 -17.37
C GLU A 861 15.62 17.29 -18.33
N ALA A 862 15.05 16.17 -17.91
CA ALA A 862 14.06 15.43 -18.70
C ALA A 862 12.81 16.26 -18.98
N ASP A 863 12.27 16.95 -17.96
CA ASP A 863 11.12 17.84 -18.08
C ASP A 863 11.42 19.01 -19.03
N LYS A 864 12.62 19.58 -18.92
CA LYS A 864 13.10 20.63 -19.82
C LYS A 864 13.15 20.13 -21.26
N GLN A 865 13.85 19.03 -21.53
CA GLN A 865 14.08 18.53 -22.89
C GLN A 865 12.82 18.02 -23.56
N TRP A 866 11.94 17.36 -22.82
CA TRP A 866 10.79 16.68 -23.42
C TRP A 866 9.50 17.51 -23.37
N ARG A 867 9.21 18.21 -22.27
CA ARG A 867 7.93 18.93 -22.10
C ARG A 867 8.07 20.43 -22.29
N ILE A 868 9.00 21.09 -21.58
CA ILE A 868 9.10 22.56 -21.60
C ILE A 868 9.47 23.10 -22.98
N LEU A 869 10.31 22.38 -23.73
CA LEU A 869 10.65 22.73 -25.11
C LEU A 869 9.55 22.38 -26.13
N SER A 870 8.62 21.47 -25.78
CA SER A 870 7.50 21.05 -26.62
C SER A 870 6.15 21.12 -25.88
N PRO A 871 5.75 22.30 -25.35
CA PRO A 871 4.60 22.43 -24.46
C PRO A 871 3.25 22.26 -25.19
N SER A 872 3.24 22.36 -26.52
CA SER A 872 2.08 22.06 -27.37
C SER A 872 1.91 20.56 -27.64
N GLU A 873 2.89 19.73 -27.32
CA GLU A 873 2.90 18.29 -27.60
C GLU A 873 2.65 17.44 -26.36
N TYR A 874 3.20 17.83 -25.20
CA TYR A 874 3.08 17.05 -23.97
C TYR A 874 2.55 17.87 -22.78
N SER A 875 1.72 17.21 -21.96
CA SER A 875 1.22 17.73 -20.69
C SER A 875 2.22 17.55 -19.54
N GLU A 876 1.90 18.03 -18.34
CA GLU A 876 2.71 17.86 -17.12
C GLU A 876 2.86 16.38 -16.68
N MET A 877 2.24 15.43 -17.39
CA MET A 877 2.46 14.01 -17.17
C MET A 877 3.85 13.54 -17.63
N VAL A 878 4.47 14.20 -18.61
CA VAL A 878 5.83 13.89 -19.04
C VAL A 878 6.80 14.76 -18.23
N PRO A 879 7.89 14.21 -17.64
CA PRO A 879 8.36 12.81 -17.68
C PRO A 879 7.84 11.92 -16.54
N TYR A 880 7.03 12.47 -15.63
CA TYR A 880 6.79 11.84 -14.33
C TYR A 880 5.86 10.62 -14.35
N TRP A 881 4.89 10.58 -15.25
CA TRP A 881 3.90 9.51 -15.40
C TRP A 881 4.08 8.72 -16.70
N CYS A 882 4.59 9.36 -17.75
CA CYS A 882 4.84 8.74 -19.04
C CYS A 882 6.08 9.35 -19.74
N LEU A 883 6.59 8.61 -20.72
CA LEU A 883 7.65 9.08 -21.62
C LEU A 883 7.04 9.65 -22.91
N PRO A 884 7.78 10.49 -23.66
CA PRO A 884 7.38 10.91 -25.00
C PRO A 884 7.13 9.71 -25.92
N LYS A 885 6.14 9.82 -26.81
CA LYS A 885 5.77 8.71 -27.72
C LYS A 885 6.88 8.35 -28.70
N GLU A 886 7.65 9.34 -29.09
CA GLU A 886 8.77 9.30 -30.02
C GLU A 886 9.91 8.49 -29.39
N ILE A 887 10.26 8.81 -28.14
CA ILE A 887 11.23 8.06 -27.34
C ILE A 887 10.79 6.60 -27.17
N ILE A 888 9.49 6.36 -26.91
CA ILE A 888 8.95 5.01 -26.83
C ILE A 888 9.14 4.24 -28.14
N LYS A 889 8.85 4.86 -29.29
CA LYS A 889 8.98 4.24 -30.61
C LYS A 889 10.43 4.01 -31.03
N GLU A 890 11.32 4.93 -30.70
CA GLU A 890 12.75 4.86 -31.07
C GLU A 890 13.50 3.82 -30.23
N HIS A 891 13.14 3.65 -28.96
CA HIS A 891 13.88 2.81 -28.01
C HIS A 891 13.09 1.56 -27.53
N VAL A 892 12.19 1.01 -28.35
CA VAL A 892 11.27 -0.09 -27.95
C VAL A 892 11.96 -1.29 -27.30
N ASN A 893 13.15 -1.67 -27.77
CA ASN A 893 13.86 -2.85 -27.26
C ASN A 893 14.76 -2.55 -26.05
N GLU A 894 14.79 -1.29 -25.64
CA GLU A 894 15.80 -0.70 -24.79
C GLU A 894 15.21 -0.06 -23.53
N LEU A 895 13.89 0.16 -23.51
CA LEU A 895 13.17 0.71 -22.39
C LEU A 895 12.85 -0.34 -21.34
N GLU A 896 12.79 0.13 -20.10
CA GLU A 896 12.23 -0.62 -18.98
C GLU A 896 10.71 -0.43 -18.98
N TYR A 897 9.97 -1.55 -19.04
CA TYR A 897 8.52 -1.55 -19.12
C TYR A 897 7.88 -1.93 -17.78
N ILE A 898 6.64 -1.49 -17.60
CA ILE A 898 5.72 -2.18 -16.70
C ILE A 898 5.33 -3.50 -17.36
N GLU A 899 5.66 -4.60 -16.69
CA GLU A 899 5.47 -5.96 -17.19
C GLU A 899 4.13 -6.52 -16.69
N ARG A 900 3.18 -6.70 -17.61
CA ARG A 900 1.93 -7.43 -17.36
C ARG A 900 2.17 -8.91 -17.59
N LEU A 901 2.11 -9.68 -16.51
CA LEU A 901 2.31 -11.13 -16.51
C LEU A 901 0.97 -11.83 -16.32
N VAL A 902 0.58 -12.64 -17.30
CA VAL A 902 -0.68 -13.38 -17.28
C VAL A 902 -0.38 -14.88 -17.38
N PRO A 903 -0.45 -15.62 -16.25
CA PRO A 903 -0.21 -17.05 -16.22
C PRO A 903 -1.37 -17.83 -16.86
N LEU A 904 -1.36 -17.96 -18.19
CA LEU A 904 -2.36 -18.67 -18.97
C LEU A 904 -1.97 -20.15 -19.11
N TYR A 905 -2.89 -21.05 -18.74
CA TYR A 905 -2.73 -22.47 -19.04
C TYR A 905 -2.88 -22.67 -20.56
N PRO A 906 -1.95 -23.39 -21.21
CA PRO A 906 -2.08 -23.70 -22.63
C PRO A 906 -3.42 -24.40 -22.93
N MET A 907 -4.05 -24.02 -24.05
CA MET A 907 -5.35 -24.58 -24.49
C MET A 907 -6.52 -24.34 -23.51
N SER A 908 -6.38 -23.44 -22.55
CA SER A 908 -7.47 -23.03 -21.66
C SER A 908 -8.35 -21.97 -22.33
N ASN A 909 -9.63 -21.93 -21.97
CA ASN A 909 -10.54 -20.83 -22.30
C ASN A 909 -10.02 -19.46 -21.80
N ASP A 910 -9.08 -19.47 -20.85
CA ASP A 910 -8.43 -18.26 -20.34
C ASP A 910 -7.67 -17.50 -21.46
N GLU A 911 -7.13 -18.17 -22.47
CA GLU A 911 -6.47 -17.50 -23.61
C GLU A 911 -7.46 -16.67 -24.45
N ILE A 912 -8.65 -17.24 -24.69
CA ILE A 912 -9.71 -16.57 -25.45
C ILE A 912 -10.26 -15.41 -24.64
N ARG A 913 -10.55 -15.64 -23.36
CA ARG A 913 -11.01 -14.62 -22.41
C ARG A 913 -10.01 -13.47 -22.29
N TYR A 914 -8.72 -13.77 -22.23
CA TYR A 914 -7.70 -12.74 -22.14
C TYR A 914 -7.66 -11.85 -23.39
N LYS A 915 -7.71 -12.44 -24.59
CA LYS A 915 -7.76 -11.67 -25.85
C LYS A 915 -8.97 -10.74 -25.88
N HIS A 916 -10.16 -11.27 -25.60
CA HIS A 916 -11.39 -10.47 -25.49
C HIS A 916 -11.24 -9.34 -24.48
N LEU A 917 -10.69 -9.62 -23.30
CA LEU A 917 -10.50 -8.63 -22.25
C LEU A 917 -9.57 -7.49 -22.69
N ILE A 918 -8.48 -7.79 -23.40
CA ILE A 918 -7.57 -6.76 -23.94
C ILE A 918 -8.25 -5.92 -25.02
N ASP A 919 -9.00 -6.55 -25.91
CA ASP A 919 -9.69 -5.86 -27.00
C ASP A 919 -10.75 -4.90 -26.42
N VAL A 920 -11.58 -5.38 -25.49
CA VAL A 920 -12.58 -4.57 -24.79
C VAL A 920 -11.93 -3.48 -23.94
N LEU A 921 -10.80 -3.75 -23.27
CA LEU A 921 -10.10 -2.73 -22.47
C LEU A 921 -9.70 -1.50 -23.31
N SER A 922 -9.38 -1.69 -24.59
CA SER A 922 -9.05 -0.56 -25.46
C SER A 922 -10.28 0.26 -25.87
N LEU A 923 -11.49 -0.30 -25.74
CA LEU A 923 -12.72 0.25 -26.30
C LEU A 923 -13.81 0.60 -25.27
N TYR A 924 -13.75 0.10 -24.02
CA TYR A 924 -14.82 0.26 -23.04
C TYR A 924 -15.22 1.73 -22.80
N ARG A 925 -14.27 2.65 -23.00
CA ARG A 925 -14.47 4.10 -22.86
C ARG A 925 -15.39 4.69 -23.94
N LEU A 926 -15.52 4.04 -25.10
CA LEU A 926 -16.46 4.44 -26.15
C LEU A 926 -17.90 4.25 -25.69
N THR A 927 -18.16 3.18 -24.93
CA THR A 927 -19.48 2.84 -24.40
C THR A 927 -19.81 3.54 -23.08
N MET A 928 -19.05 4.59 -22.72
CA MET A 928 -19.26 5.36 -21.51
C MET A 928 -20.68 5.92 -21.47
N GLY A 929 -21.42 5.67 -20.37
CA GLY A 929 -22.78 6.14 -20.18
C GLY A 929 -23.81 5.61 -21.18
N GLN A 930 -23.55 4.45 -21.80
CA GLN A 930 -24.46 3.75 -22.73
C GLN A 930 -25.08 2.52 -22.07
N PRO A 931 -26.32 2.13 -22.44
CA PRO A 931 -26.89 0.85 -22.02
C PRO A 931 -26.22 -0.33 -22.76
N ARG A 932 -26.24 -1.52 -22.15
CA ARG A 932 -25.77 -2.79 -22.74
C ARG A 932 -24.43 -2.70 -23.50
N GLN A 933 -23.42 -2.21 -22.78
CA GLN A 933 -22.14 -1.76 -23.33
C GLN A 933 -21.39 -2.84 -24.12
N GLU A 934 -21.39 -4.10 -23.64
CA GLU A 934 -20.73 -5.19 -24.37
C GLU A 934 -21.45 -5.52 -25.70
N GLU A 935 -22.79 -5.50 -25.76
CA GLU A 935 -23.54 -5.67 -27.01
C GLU A 935 -23.26 -4.53 -27.99
N LEU A 936 -23.13 -3.30 -27.49
CA LEU A 936 -22.82 -2.13 -28.30
C LEU A 936 -21.42 -2.24 -28.93
N LEU A 937 -20.41 -2.71 -28.19
CA LEU A 937 -19.09 -2.98 -28.76
C LEU A 937 -19.14 -4.05 -29.85
N GLN A 938 -19.86 -5.15 -29.61
CA GLN A 938 -20.06 -6.20 -30.62
C GLN A 938 -20.79 -5.67 -31.86
N LEU A 939 -21.70 -4.72 -31.71
CA LEU A 939 -22.42 -4.10 -32.83
C LEU A 939 -21.51 -3.17 -33.66
N LEU A 940 -20.53 -2.52 -33.02
CA LEU A 940 -19.55 -1.65 -33.66
C LEU A 940 -18.49 -2.45 -34.42
N GLU A 941 -18.18 -3.66 -33.97
CA GLU A 941 -17.27 -4.57 -34.66
C GLU A 941 -17.74 -4.82 -36.11
N GLY A 942 -16.89 -4.46 -37.07
CA GLY A 942 -17.16 -4.61 -38.50
C GLY A 942 -18.00 -3.49 -39.14
N LYS A 943 -18.55 -2.53 -38.37
CA LYS A 943 -19.28 -1.36 -38.89
C LYS A 943 -18.47 -0.07 -38.96
N VAL A 944 -17.39 0.03 -38.18
CA VAL A 944 -16.52 1.20 -38.09
C VAL A 944 -15.04 0.79 -38.14
N THR A 945 -14.20 1.65 -38.72
CA THR A 945 -12.74 1.42 -38.77
C THR A 945 -12.09 1.69 -37.41
N LYS A 946 -10.84 1.24 -37.24
CA LYS A 946 -10.08 1.51 -36.00
C LYS A 946 -9.85 3.01 -35.79
N GLU A 947 -9.67 3.77 -36.87
CA GLU A 947 -9.53 5.23 -36.86
C GLU A 947 -10.85 5.89 -36.41
N GLN A 948 -11.98 5.47 -36.99
CA GLN A 948 -13.31 5.94 -36.58
C GLN A 948 -13.63 5.62 -35.12
N MET A 949 -13.25 4.44 -34.63
CA MET A 949 -13.38 4.08 -33.21
C MET A 949 -12.58 5.01 -32.30
N LYS A 950 -11.39 5.44 -32.72
CA LYS A 950 -10.58 6.42 -31.96
C LYS A 950 -11.24 7.80 -31.91
N GLU A 951 -11.91 8.24 -32.98
CA GLU A 951 -12.62 9.52 -33.01
C GLU A 951 -13.86 9.55 -32.10
N LEU A 952 -14.49 8.39 -31.89
CA LEU A 952 -15.64 8.23 -31.00
C LEU A 952 -15.28 8.23 -29.50
N LEU A 953 -14.01 8.03 -29.14
CA LEU A 953 -13.57 8.09 -27.74
C LEU A 953 -13.75 9.50 -27.18
N PHE A 954 -14.39 9.63 -26.01
CA PHE A 954 -14.54 10.90 -25.30
C PHE A 954 -13.18 11.41 -24.79
N ASP A 955 -12.87 12.68 -25.09
CA ASP A 955 -11.66 13.37 -24.65
C ASP A 955 -12.01 14.49 -23.68
N LEU A 956 -11.91 14.19 -22.38
CA LEU A 956 -12.14 15.14 -21.30
C LEU A 956 -10.84 15.78 -20.79
N SER A 957 -9.77 15.75 -21.59
CA SER A 957 -8.46 16.28 -21.22
C SER A 957 -8.39 17.80 -21.38
N PRO A 958 -8.07 18.55 -20.31
CA PRO A 958 -7.86 19.99 -20.41
C PRO A 958 -6.75 20.39 -21.38
N PHE A 959 -5.69 19.57 -21.43
CA PHE A 959 -4.55 19.80 -22.32
C PHE A 959 -4.97 19.71 -23.80
N ASN A 960 -5.65 18.64 -24.19
CA ASN A 960 -6.09 18.45 -25.58
C ASN A 960 -7.13 19.51 -25.99
N ARG A 961 -8.01 19.91 -25.07
CA ARG A 961 -8.99 20.97 -25.33
C ARG A 961 -8.32 22.32 -25.61
N ASN A 962 -7.30 22.68 -24.82
CA ASN A 962 -6.54 23.91 -25.06
C ASN A 962 -5.78 23.85 -26.39
N LYS A 963 -5.22 22.70 -26.73
CA LYS A 963 -4.57 22.49 -28.04
C LYS A 963 -5.52 22.65 -29.23
N LYS A 964 -6.79 22.24 -29.10
CA LYS A 964 -7.82 22.44 -30.14
C LYS A 964 -8.27 23.91 -30.28
N ARG A 965 -7.98 24.77 -29.31
CA ARG A 965 -8.37 26.20 -29.29
C ARG A 965 -7.28 27.15 -29.79
N ILE A 966 -6.03 26.68 -29.83
CA ILE A 966 -4.85 27.37 -30.39
C ILE A 966 -4.73 26.97 -31.86
#